data_AF-A0AA40BHH7-F1
#
_entry.id   AF-A0AA40BHH7-F1
#
_cell.length_a   1.000
_cell.length_b   1.000
_cell.length_c   1.000
_cell.angle_alpha   90.00
_cell.angle_beta   90.00
_cell.angle_gamma   90.00
#
_symmetry.space_group_name_H-M   'P 1'
#
loop_
_entity.id
_entity.type
_entity.pdbx_description
1 polymer ?
#
loop_
_entity_poly.entity_id
_entity_poly.type
_entity_poly.pdbx_seq_one_letter_code
_entity_poly.pdbx_strand_id
1 'polypeptide(L)'
;MGNTGVPSVDKISHGQFVDCLGRYASCIKAISASKGVKPGQKSLAELDQYRYGEALDTFALGKTGSAMGLDDVKVLVEWKLRHGKFRPTLMKLVSSNEPDATKKTIQKAFKHYQNKTDVAGALSILTQLKGIGPATASLLLAVHDAANVIFFADEAFYWLCCGGSKGPIKYNLKEYSSLNDKVQAVAKRLDVKAVDVERVAFVLMRQHAEAASANGRSGGGGPDSAVPASDAKKQPAKRKTPDDNSDSKTPIRRQIPEPLFGLLPCLSASAKERGEMRSFSYQDPFPLHHRFMALKEGLSSTNETALIQSWQQLLHDLSEEVDLISSKGSGIVPTIDFANIAKQEQAEGFLADLKERGVAIIRKVVPQDTAQRWRRDAIEYIGQNSRQAKAIVPPDDPSHPQRLCELYWSAAQTEARAHPNMLAAQKFAMGGAWTSRDPGAKVTTNFPITYADRMRIQRPGSVKGALAPTIGAHVDGGSVERWEHDGYGRAGTYREIFQGRWENYDPWESSTRISVTSDLYRGAGTCSIFRMFQGLLAMGDSSASNNNSSNNTTSPLPHKNASFRVCPMPRLATAYFLLRPLFSLSPSTGTWTLDRPQNSILHGAVPSCPQAINSSMHPHLQLDRSLVALPPLDPGDYVIWHPDLIHAIDGRGSDSHNNDWMNSATPTPPPCPSLHLYLPACPLTPINALYLSQQRRAFMRGHPGPDFGGCPAPELSLSSGGNGGDRSPGLLSGGGPDALRAMGLLPYDEEDADTDAERAVLAVANAILFPDLYDML
;
A
#
# COMPACT_ATOMS: atom_id res chain seq x y z
N MET A 1 -16.11 -37.13 9.03
CA MET A 1 -14.76 -37.55 8.58
C MET A 1 -14.81 -37.63 7.06
N GLY A 2 -14.36 -36.58 6.37
CA GLY A 2 -14.43 -36.50 4.91
C GLY A 2 -13.42 -37.45 4.26
N ASN A 3 -13.85 -38.16 3.22
CA ASN A 3 -13.03 -39.09 2.45
C ASN A 3 -12.00 -38.28 1.62
N THR A 4 -10.84 -37.98 2.21
CA THR A 4 -9.70 -37.38 1.50
C THR A 4 -9.14 -38.45 0.56
N GLY A 5 -9.17 -38.25 -0.76
CA GLY A 5 -8.65 -39.23 -1.73
C GLY A 5 -7.16 -39.60 -1.59
N VAL A 6 -6.47 -39.06 -0.58
CA VAL A 6 -5.10 -39.42 -0.17
C VAL A 6 -5.15 -40.65 0.74
N PRO A 7 -4.39 -41.73 0.46
CA PRO A 7 -4.28 -42.88 1.36
C PRO A 7 -3.85 -42.44 2.76
N SER A 8 -4.64 -42.81 3.76
CA SER A 8 -4.28 -42.59 5.16
C SER A 8 -2.96 -43.28 5.47
N VAL A 9 -2.07 -42.58 6.20
CA VAL A 9 -0.76 -43.10 6.60
C VAL A 9 -0.85 -44.46 7.29
N ASP A 10 -1.87 -44.70 8.11
CA ASP A 10 -2.03 -45.96 8.84
C ASP A 10 -2.53 -47.11 7.95
N LYS A 11 -3.01 -46.80 6.74
CA LYS A 11 -3.66 -47.74 5.82
C LYS A 11 -2.91 -47.97 4.52
N ILE A 12 -1.89 -47.16 4.21
CA ILE A 12 -1.09 -47.36 2.99
C ILE A 12 -0.35 -48.70 3.06
N SER A 13 -0.53 -49.52 2.01
CA SER A 13 0.17 -50.80 1.85
C SER A 13 1.56 -50.62 1.24
N HIS A 14 2.44 -51.61 1.39
CA HIS A 14 3.77 -51.57 0.79
C HIS A 14 3.72 -51.42 -0.74
N GLY A 15 2.82 -52.11 -1.44
CA GLY A 15 2.64 -51.97 -2.89
C GLY A 15 2.27 -50.55 -3.30
N GLN A 16 1.27 -49.95 -2.64
CA GLN A 16 0.88 -48.56 -2.90
C GLN A 16 1.99 -47.57 -2.60
N PHE A 17 2.80 -47.83 -1.57
CA PHE A 17 3.96 -47.01 -1.22
C PHE A 17 5.00 -47.02 -2.34
N VAL A 18 5.38 -48.21 -2.83
CA VAL A 18 6.34 -48.37 -3.93
C VAL A 18 5.84 -47.73 -5.22
N ASP A 19 4.55 -47.87 -5.55
CA ASP A 19 3.93 -47.24 -6.71
C ASP A 19 3.94 -45.70 -6.61
N CYS A 20 3.72 -45.14 -5.42
CA CYS A 20 3.84 -43.69 -5.20
C CYS A 20 5.29 -43.22 -5.34
N LEU A 21 6.24 -43.97 -4.77
CA LEU A 21 7.65 -43.66 -4.84
C LEU A 21 8.16 -43.65 -6.30
N GLY A 22 7.73 -44.62 -7.12
CA GLY A 22 8.09 -44.71 -8.54
C GLY A 22 7.63 -43.52 -9.38
N ARG A 23 6.62 -42.76 -8.92
CA ARG A 23 6.09 -41.56 -9.60
C ARG A 23 6.80 -40.26 -9.23
N TYR A 24 7.68 -40.28 -8.21
CA TYR A 24 8.37 -39.08 -7.73
C TYR A 24 9.18 -38.38 -8.83
N ALA A 25 9.98 -39.14 -9.59
CA ALA A 25 10.83 -38.58 -10.64
C ALA A 25 10.02 -37.87 -11.75
N SER A 26 8.91 -38.48 -12.17
CA SER A 26 7.99 -37.88 -13.16
C SER A 26 7.32 -36.62 -12.61
N CYS A 27 6.95 -36.62 -11.32
CA CYS A 27 6.36 -35.47 -10.64
C CYS A 27 7.35 -34.29 -10.60
N ILE A 28 8.60 -34.51 -10.18
CA ILE A 28 9.64 -33.48 -10.17
C ILE A 28 9.92 -32.94 -11.57
N LYS A 29 9.99 -33.81 -12.59
CA LYS A 29 10.20 -33.38 -13.97
C LYS A 29 9.08 -32.46 -14.48
N ALA A 30 7.82 -32.80 -14.18
CA ALA A 30 6.67 -31.97 -14.54
C ALA A 30 6.70 -30.60 -13.85
N ILE A 31 6.97 -30.56 -12.55
CA ILE A 31 7.06 -29.31 -11.78
C ILE A 31 8.26 -28.46 -12.24
N SER A 32 9.39 -29.09 -12.52
CA SER A 32 10.58 -28.40 -13.01
C SER A 32 10.32 -27.74 -14.36
N ALA A 33 9.50 -28.34 -15.22
CA ALA A 33 9.11 -27.76 -16.50
C ALA A 33 8.15 -26.58 -16.34
N SER A 34 7.21 -26.63 -15.40
CA SER A 34 6.24 -25.55 -15.19
C SER A 34 6.86 -24.30 -14.56
N LYS A 35 7.83 -24.45 -13.64
CA LYS A 35 8.45 -23.33 -12.92
C LYS A 35 9.43 -22.49 -13.74
N GLY A 36 9.89 -22.98 -14.89
CA GLY A 36 10.91 -22.31 -15.70
C GLY A 36 12.28 -22.14 -14.99
N VAL A 37 13.27 -21.65 -15.74
CA VAL A 37 14.65 -21.45 -15.26
C VAL A 37 15.18 -20.13 -15.82
N LYS A 38 15.72 -19.27 -14.95
CA LYS A 38 16.42 -18.04 -15.37
C LYS A 38 17.83 -18.39 -15.86
N PRO A 39 18.43 -17.60 -16.78
CA PRO A 39 19.80 -17.81 -17.21
C PRO A 39 20.77 -17.89 -16.02
N GLY A 40 21.53 -18.98 -15.92
CA GLY A 40 22.51 -19.19 -14.83
C GLY A 40 21.96 -19.80 -13.54
N GLN A 41 20.67 -20.13 -13.44
CA GLN A 41 20.10 -20.86 -12.30
C GLN A 41 19.93 -22.35 -12.62
N LYS A 42 19.98 -23.20 -11.58
CA LYS A 42 19.65 -24.63 -11.70
C LYS A 42 18.14 -24.84 -11.73
N SER A 43 17.69 -25.77 -12.56
CA SER A 43 16.33 -26.27 -12.58
C SER A 43 16.00 -27.03 -11.29
N LEU A 44 14.70 -27.21 -10.99
CA LEU A 44 14.31 -28.02 -9.83
C LEU A 44 14.81 -29.46 -9.98
N ALA A 45 14.78 -30.03 -11.19
CA ALA A 45 15.29 -31.37 -11.45
C ALA A 45 16.79 -31.51 -11.15
N GLU A 46 17.61 -30.54 -11.56
CA GLU A 46 19.05 -30.53 -11.26
C GLU A 46 19.33 -30.38 -9.76
N LEU A 47 18.58 -29.52 -9.07
CA LEU A 47 18.68 -29.36 -7.64
C LEU A 47 18.25 -30.62 -6.88
N ASP A 48 17.24 -31.33 -7.39
CA ASP A 48 16.73 -32.57 -6.80
C ASP A 48 17.74 -33.72 -6.98
N GLN A 49 18.37 -33.80 -8.15
CA GLN A 49 19.48 -34.71 -8.40
C GLN A 49 20.67 -34.42 -7.48
N TYR A 50 20.97 -33.14 -7.23
CA TYR A 50 22.00 -32.78 -6.26
C TYR A 50 21.63 -33.28 -4.85
N ARG A 51 20.43 -32.97 -4.35
CA ARG A 51 20.01 -33.35 -2.98
C ARG A 51 20.08 -34.86 -2.74
N TYR A 52 19.56 -35.64 -3.68
CA TYR A 52 19.36 -37.08 -3.50
C TYR A 52 20.42 -37.97 -4.16
N GLY A 53 21.34 -37.39 -4.93
CA GLY A 53 22.47 -38.07 -5.54
C GLY A 53 23.78 -37.51 -5.00
N GLU A 54 24.26 -36.42 -5.60
CA GLU A 54 25.59 -35.85 -5.34
C GLU A 54 25.84 -35.55 -3.85
N ALA A 55 24.86 -34.98 -3.16
CA ALA A 55 24.98 -34.64 -1.75
C ALA A 55 25.02 -35.89 -0.85
N LEU A 56 24.29 -36.97 -1.19
CA LEU A 56 24.36 -38.23 -0.44
C LEU A 56 25.68 -38.96 -0.68
N ASP A 57 26.17 -38.94 -1.92
CA ASP A 57 27.47 -39.55 -2.25
C ASP A 57 28.64 -38.86 -1.54
N THR A 58 28.48 -37.56 -1.24
CA THR A 58 29.52 -36.75 -0.60
C THR A 58 29.40 -36.71 0.92
N PHE A 59 28.20 -36.53 1.48
CA PHE A 59 28.01 -36.14 2.89
C PHE A 59 27.30 -37.18 3.78
N ALA A 60 26.81 -38.29 3.21
CA ALA A 60 26.12 -39.32 3.98
C ALA A 60 27.05 -40.06 4.95
N LEU A 61 26.45 -40.64 5.99
CA LEU A 61 27.12 -41.44 7.01
C LEU A 61 27.97 -42.56 6.37
N GLY A 62 29.24 -42.65 6.76
CA GLY A 62 30.18 -43.65 6.22
C GLY A 62 30.88 -43.28 4.91
N LYS A 63 30.60 -42.10 4.32
CA LYS A 63 31.34 -41.56 3.17
C LYS A 63 32.55 -40.74 3.64
N THR A 64 33.65 -40.80 2.90
CA THR A 64 34.90 -40.05 3.19
C THR A 64 34.97 -38.71 2.46
N GLY A 65 33.83 -38.15 2.05
CA GLY A 65 33.77 -36.89 1.32
C GLY A 65 34.17 -35.68 2.17
N SER A 66 34.30 -34.52 1.52
CA SER A 66 34.53 -33.25 2.19
C SER A 66 33.39 -32.91 3.15
N ALA A 67 33.68 -32.21 4.24
CA ALA A 67 32.62 -31.75 5.15
C ALA A 67 31.78 -30.63 4.51
N MET A 68 30.46 -30.75 4.62
CA MET A 68 29.46 -29.81 4.11
C MET A 68 29.77 -28.37 4.51
N GLY A 69 29.99 -27.52 3.50
CA GLY A 69 30.31 -26.11 3.65
C GLY A 69 29.12 -25.20 3.37
N LEU A 70 29.36 -23.89 3.43
CA LEU A 70 28.32 -22.88 3.21
C LEU A 70 27.70 -22.95 1.80
N ASP A 71 28.50 -23.21 0.76
CA ASP A 71 27.99 -23.28 -0.60
C ASP A 71 27.11 -24.51 -0.83
N ASP A 72 27.41 -25.64 -0.18
CA ASP A 72 26.54 -26.82 -0.19
C ASP A 72 25.19 -26.53 0.48
N VAL A 73 25.23 -25.81 1.62
CA VAL A 73 24.01 -25.36 2.30
C VAL A 73 23.19 -24.43 1.41
N LYS A 74 23.81 -23.51 0.67
CA LYS A 74 23.11 -22.63 -0.28
C LYS A 74 22.40 -23.43 -1.35
N VAL A 75 23.03 -24.45 -1.93
CA VAL A 75 22.39 -25.31 -2.95
C VAL A 75 21.22 -26.11 -2.36
N LEU A 76 21.35 -26.65 -1.15
CA LEU A 76 20.25 -27.35 -0.46
C LEU A 76 19.09 -26.40 -0.11
N VAL A 77 19.38 -25.16 0.27
CA VAL A 77 18.35 -24.15 0.54
C VAL A 77 17.69 -23.69 -0.75
N GLU A 78 18.44 -23.54 -1.85
CA GLU A 78 17.87 -23.26 -3.17
C GLU A 78 16.92 -24.38 -3.61
N TRP A 79 17.34 -25.64 -3.44
CA TRP A 79 16.47 -26.80 -3.66
C TRP A 79 15.20 -26.68 -2.80
N LYS A 80 15.32 -26.42 -1.49
CA LYS A 80 14.18 -26.29 -0.57
C LYS A 80 13.20 -25.21 -1.03
N LEU A 81 13.70 -24.05 -1.45
CA LEU A 81 12.88 -22.92 -1.88
C LEU A 81 12.17 -23.16 -3.21
N ARG A 82 12.77 -23.97 -4.10
CA ARG A 82 12.15 -24.39 -5.36
C ARG A 82 11.26 -25.63 -5.21
N HIS A 83 11.52 -26.49 -4.22
CA HIS A 83 10.77 -27.72 -3.97
C HIS A 83 9.49 -27.45 -3.15
N GLY A 84 9.59 -26.64 -2.10
CA GLY A 84 8.50 -26.31 -1.18
C GLY A 84 8.00 -24.86 -1.28
N LYS A 85 7.55 -24.30 -0.15
CA LYS A 85 7.11 -22.90 -0.01
C LYS A 85 8.30 -21.94 -0.21
N PHE A 86 8.17 -21.01 -1.15
CA PHE A 86 9.18 -19.99 -1.42
C PHE A 86 9.28 -18.99 -0.26
N ARG A 87 10.51 -18.63 0.13
CA ARG A 87 10.83 -17.71 1.24
C ARG A 87 11.99 -16.80 0.82
N PRO A 88 11.73 -15.57 0.35
CA PRO A 88 12.71 -14.75 -0.35
C PRO A 88 13.90 -14.30 0.50
N THR A 89 13.72 -14.19 1.83
CA THR A 89 14.76 -13.74 2.77
C THR A 89 15.73 -14.85 3.19
N LEU A 90 15.33 -16.12 3.02
CA LEU A 90 16.04 -17.27 3.57
C LEU A 90 17.46 -17.41 2.98
N MET A 91 17.60 -17.30 1.65
CA MET A 91 18.91 -17.40 0.99
C MET A 91 19.87 -16.28 1.42
N LYS A 92 19.36 -15.07 1.66
CA LYS A 92 20.17 -13.94 2.10
C LYS A 92 20.70 -14.18 3.52
N LEU A 93 19.84 -14.64 4.44
CA LEU A 93 20.24 -14.96 5.82
C LEU A 93 21.28 -16.08 5.84
N VAL A 94 21.05 -17.16 5.10
CA VAL A 94 22.00 -18.27 5.00
C VAL A 94 23.34 -17.80 4.43
N SER A 95 23.33 -16.99 3.37
CA SER A 95 24.54 -16.46 2.74
C SER A 95 25.33 -15.50 3.62
N SER A 96 24.72 -14.96 4.69
CA SER A 96 25.38 -14.06 5.65
C SER A 96 26.17 -14.78 6.76
N ASN A 97 26.14 -16.12 6.79
CA ASN A 97 26.95 -16.87 7.74
C ASN A 97 28.42 -16.93 7.27
N GLU A 98 29.34 -16.92 8.22
CA GLU A 98 30.77 -17.10 7.95
C GLU A 98 31.06 -18.54 7.46
N PRO A 99 31.79 -18.73 6.35
CA PRO A 99 32.00 -20.07 5.76
C PRO A 99 32.62 -21.10 6.72
N ASP A 100 33.68 -20.73 7.43
CA ASP A 100 34.38 -21.63 8.36
C ASP A 100 33.55 -21.92 9.61
N ALA A 101 32.83 -20.92 10.12
CA ALA A 101 31.94 -21.09 11.26
C ALA A 101 30.77 -22.02 10.91
N THR A 102 30.23 -21.88 9.69
CA THR A 102 29.17 -22.74 9.14
C THR A 102 29.63 -24.19 9.10
N LYS A 103 30.79 -24.45 8.49
CA LYS A 103 31.37 -25.79 8.37
C LYS A 103 31.62 -26.43 9.74
N LYS A 104 32.22 -25.69 10.68
CA LYS A 104 32.47 -26.18 12.06
C LYS A 104 31.17 -26.50 12.80
N THR A 105 30.14 -25.68 12.64
CA THR A 105 28.84 -25.87 13.29
C THR A 105 28.14 -27.14 12.77
N ILE A 106 28.15 -27.35 11.46
CA ILE A 106 27.57 -28.55 10.83
C ILE A 106 28.33 -29.81 11.29
N GLN A 107 29.67 -29.78 11.27
CA GLN A 107 30.48 -30.90 11.77
C GLN A 107 30.20 -31.21 13.24
N LYS A 108 30.02 -30.19 14.08
CA LYS A 108 29.66 -30.35 15.49
C LYS A 108 28.30 -31.03 15.64
N ALA A 109 27.30 -30.61 14.86
CA ALA A 109 25.97 -31.21 14.87
C ALA A 109 26.00 -32.68 14.42
N PHE A 110 26.72 -32.98 13.35
CA PHE A 110 26.84 -34.35 12.82
C PHE A 110 27.57 -35.27 13.79
N LYS A 111 28.67 -34.82 14.41
CA LYS A 111 29.35 -35.59 15.47
C LYS A 111 28.46 -35.82 16.69
N HIS A 112 27.68 -34.82 17.10
CA HIS A 112 26.72 -34.97 18.20
C HIS A 112 25.67 -36.03 17.87
N TYR A 113 25.12 -35.99 16.65
CA TYR A 113 24.19 -37.01 16.17
C TYR A 113 24.81 -38.40 16.12
N GLN A 114 26.00 -38.56 15.53
CA GLN A 114 26.69 -39.86 15.45
C GLN A 114 26.96 -40.49 16.80
N ASN A 115 27.34 -39.68 17.80
CA ASN A 115 27.71 -40.19 19.12
C ASN A 115 26.50 -40.55 19.99
N LYS A 116 25.37 -39.86 19.81
CA LYS A 116 24.22 -39.94 20.73
C LYS A 116 22.92 -40.40 20.08
N THR A 117 22.90 -40.54 18.76
CA THR A 117 21.67 -40.75 17.97
C THR A 117 20.57 -39.74 18.32
N ASP A 118 20.99 -38.51 18.68
CA ASP A 118 20.12 -37.45 19.19
C ASP A 118 19.83 -36.43 18.10
N VAL A 119 18.69 -36.61 17.42
CA VAL A 119 18.23 -35.72 16.35
C VAL A 119 17.92 -34.33 16.90
N ALA A 120 17.21 -34.22 18.04
CA ALA A 120 16.80 -32.95 18.60
C ALA A 120 17.99 -32.07 19.00
N GLY A 121 19.01 -32.67 19.64
CA GLY A 121 20.25 -31.98 19.98
C GLY A 121 21.04 -31.54 18.75
N ALA A 122 21.10 -32.38 17.70
CA ALA A 122 21.74 -32.01 16.44
C ALA A 122 21.03 -30.84 15.73
N LEU A 123 19.69 -30.83 15.70
CA LEU A 123 18.93 -29.71 15.17
C LEU A 123 19.17 -28.43 15.97
N SER A 124 19.19 -28.52 17.30
CA SER A 124 19.45 -27.36 18.17
C SER A 124 20.82 -26.72 17.92
N ILE A 125 21.82 -27.50 17.51
CA ILE A 125 23.14 -26.98 17.12
C ILE A 125 23.05 -26.30 15.75
N LEU A 126 22.41 -26.94 14.77
CA LEU A 126 22.26 -26.38 13.42
C LEU A 126 21.45 -25.09 13.39
N THR A 127 20.46 -24.93 14.28
CA THR A 127 19.64 -23.72 14.37
C THR A 127 20.37 -22.49 14.91
N GLN A 128 21.65 -22.63 15.31
CA GLN A 128 22.50 -21.49 15.67
C GLN A 128 22.94 -20.69 14.44
N LEU A 129 22.86 -21.27 13.24
CA LEU A 129 23.19 -20.59 11.99
C LEU A 129 22.04 -19.67 11.54
N LYS A 130 22.39 -18.48 11.04
CA LYS A 130 21.41 -17.51 10.55
C LYS A 130 20.63 -18.09 9.37
N GLY A 131 19.31 -17.98 9.40
CA GLY A 131 18.45 -18.53 8.34
C GLY A 131 18.32 -20.06 8.37
N ILE A 132 18.75 -20.73 9.44
CA ILE A 132 18.54 -22.18 9.61
C ILE A 132 17.57 -22.41 10.77
N GLY A 133 16.29 -22.65 10.45
CA GLY A 133 15.30 -23.15 11.42
C GLY A 133 15.21 -24.68 11.43
N PRO A 134 14.36 -25.30 12.28
CA PRO A 134 14.20 -26.75 12.38
C PRO A 134 13.97 -27.46 11.04
N ALA A 135 13.28 -26.81 10.10
CA ALA A 135 13.10 -27.35 8.76
C ALA A 135 14.37 -27.35 7.90
N THR A 136 15.19 -26.30 7.94
CA THR A 136 16.47 -26.30 7.20
C THR A 136 17.49 -27.17 7.91
N ALA A 137 17.51 -27.18 9.25
CA ALA A 137 18.39 -28.05 10.03
C ALA A 137 18.13 -29.53 9.75
N SER A 138 16.86 -29.95 9.72
CA SER A 138 16.50 -31.33 9.39
C SER A 138 16.81 -31.70 7.94
N LEU A 139 16.78 -30.76 7.00
CA LEU A 139 17.26 -30.99 5.63
C LEU A 139 18.75 -31.37 5.61
N LEU A 140 19.59 -30.61 6.32
CA LEU A 140 21.03 -30.89 6.36
C LEU A 140 21.33 -32.24 7.03
N LEU A 141 20.61 -32.53 8.11
CA LEU A 141 20.78 -33.80 8.83
C LEU A 141 20.22 -35.00 8.06
N ALA A 142 19.15 -34.83 7.28
CA ALA A 142 18.60 -35.87 6.40
C ALA A 142 19.55 -36.21 5.24
N VAL A 143 20.38 -35.27 4.77
CA VAL A 143 21.46 -35.59 3.83
C VAL A 143 22.55 -36.44 4.50
N HIS A 144 22.81 -36.20 5.78
CA HIS A 144 23.79 -36.97 6.53
C HIS A 144 23.31 -38.39 6.86
N ASP A 145 22.03 -38.57 7.20
CA ASP A 145 21.42 -39.87 7.48
C ASP A 145 20.02 -39.98 6.85
N ALA A 146 20.00 -40.25 5.54
CA ALA A 146 18.77 -40.37 4.75
C ALA A 146 17.92 -41.59 5.11
N ALA A 147 18.49 -42.58 5.82
CA ALA A 147 17.77 -43.77 6.24
C ALA A 147 16.84 -43.45 7.43
N ASN A 148 17.34 -42.68 8.40
CA ASN A 148 16.66 -42.50 9.68
C ASN A 148 16.14 -41.08 9.92
N VAL A 149 16.66 -40.06 9.24
CA VAL A 149 16.29 -38.66 9.51
C VAL A 149 15.39 -38.13 8.39
N ILE A 150 14.22 -37.60 8.78
CA ILE A 150 13.26 -36.98 7.88
C ILE A 150 13.54 -35.49 7.70
N PHE A 151 13.45 -34.97 6.47
CA PHE A 151 13.36 -33.53 6.23
C PHE A 151 11.96 -33.02 6.60
N PHE A 152 11.88 -31.93 7.35
CA PHE A 152 10.62 -31.28 7.69
C PHE A 152 10.01 -30.54 6.48
N ALA A 153 9.48 -31.29 5.52
CA ALA A 153 8.70 -30.80 4.40
C ALA A 153 7.23 -30.60 4.81
N ASP A 154 6.58 -29.58 4.23
CA ASP A 154 5.16 -29.31 4.47
C ASP A 154 4.30 -30.51 4.05
N GLU A 155 4.58 -31.10 2.88
CA GLU A 155 3.86 -32.27 2.37
C GLU A 155 3.96 -33.48 3.31
N ALA A 156 5.15 -33.72 3.89
CA ALA A 156 5.35 -34.77 4.88
C ALA A 156 4.53 -34.49 6.15
N PHE A 157 4.55 -33.26 6.65
CA PHE A 157 3.80 -32.90 7.84
C PHE A 157 2.28 -33.01 7.63
N TYR A 158 1.76 -32.52 6.51
CA TYR A 158 0.33 -32.62 6.22
C TYR A 158 -0.14 -34.06 6.14
N TRP A 159 0.61 -34.92 5.47
CA TRP A 159 0.22 -36.32 5.31
C TRP A 159 0.33 -37.11 6.63
N LEU A 160 1.45 -36.96 7.35
CA LEU A 160 1.77 -37.77 8.53
C LEU A 160 1.11 -37.26 9.82
N CYS A 161 0.98 -35.94 9.98
CA CYS A 161 0.51 -35.31 11.21
C CYS A 161 -0.89 -34.70 11.09
N CYS A 162 -1.32 -34.32 9.88
CA CYS A 162 -2.62 -33.65 9.66
C CYS A 162 -3.62 -34.49 8.86
N GLY A 163 -3.35 -35.78 8.65
CA GLY A 163 -4.27 -36.69 7.95
C GLY A 163 -4.54 -36.30 6.49
N GLY A 164 -3.59 -35.64 5.83
CA GLY A 164 -3.72 -35.17 4.45
C GLY A 164 -4.37 -33.78 4.30
N SER A 165 -4.77 -33.14 5.40
CA SER A 165 -5.32 -31.77 5.38
C SER A 165 -4.21 -30.73 5.50
N LYS A 166 -4.33 -29.63 4.75
CA LYS A 166 -3.44 -28.46 4.90
C LYS A 166 -3.87 -27.66 6.12
N GLY A 167 -3.07 -27.68 7.19
CA GLY A 167 -3.26 -26.89 8.41
C GLY A 167 -2.09 -25.94 8.67
N PRO A 168 -2.17 -25.07 9.69
CA PRO A 168 -1.05 -24.19 10.04
C PRO A 168 0.15 -25.01 10.56
N ILE A 169 1.36 -24.68 10.10
CA ILE A 169 2.63 -25.28 10.55
C ILE A 169 3.47 -24.21 11.25
N LYS A 170 3.94 -24.48 12.47
CA LYS A 170 4.74 -23.53 13.27
C LYS A 170 6.26 -23.71 13.10
N TYR A 171 6.70 -24.80 12.48
CA TYR A 171 8.10 -25.11 12.17
C TYR A 171 9.03 -25.14 13.39
N ASN A 172 8.51 -25.57 14.54
CA ASN A 172 9.27 -25.68 15.78
C ASN A 172 9.79 -27.12 16.03
N LEU A 173 10.68 -27.29 17.02
CA LEU A 173 11.22 -28.61 17.35
C LEU A 173 10.15 -29.61 17.82
N LYS A 174 9.07 -29.15 18.47
CA LYS A 174 8.00 -30.04 18.95
C LYS A 174 7.23 -30.66 17.78
N GLU A 175 6.89 -29.87 16.77
CA GLU A 175 6.27 -30.36 15.54
C GLU A 175 7.22 -31.28 14.78
N TYR A 176 8.51 -30.96 14.73
CA TYR A 176 9.50 -31.83 14.14
C TYR A 176 9.59 -33.19 14.87
N SER A 177 9.63 -33.22 16.20
CA SER A 177 9.62 -34.46 16.97
C SER A 177 8.39 -35.30 16.66
N SER A 178 7.21 -34.68 16.62
CA SER A 178 5.97 -35.37 16.22
C SER A 178 6.06 -35.95 14.81
N LEU A 179 6.62 -35.22 13.86
CA LEU A 179 6.83 -35.69 12.49
C LEU A 179 7.80 -36.89 12.47
N ASN A 180 8.91 -36.78 13.20
CA ASN A 180 9.93 -37.82 13.27
C ASN A 180 9.36 -39.10 13.86
N ASP A 181 8.61 -39.03 14.96
CA ASP A 181 7.97 -40.21 15.58
C ASP A 181 7.01 -40.91 14.60
N LYS A 182 6.23 -40.14 13.84
CA LYS A 182 5.32 -40.67 12.81
C LYS A 182 6.09 -41.34 11.67
N VAL A 183 7.19 -40.73 11.21
CA VAL A 183 8.05 -41.34 10.18
C VAL A 183 8.68 -42.63 10.67
N GLN A 184 9.22 -42.67 11.89
CA GLN A 184 9.80 -43.90 12.44
C GLN A 184 8.78 -45.04 12.50
N ALA A 185 7.53 -44.74 12.89
CA ALA A 185 6.45 -45.72 12.91
C ALA A 185 6.15 -46.27 11.51
N VAL A 186 6.11 -45.41 10.49
CA VAL A 186 5.85 -45.81 9.09
C VAL A 186 7.01 -46.56 8.48
N ALA A 187 8.24 -46.05 8.66
CA ALA A 187 9.48 -46.66 8.20
C ALA A 187 9.61 -48.10 8.74
N LYS A 188 9.37 -48.30 10.04
CA LYS A 188 9.38 -49.62 10.67
C LYS A 188 8.26 -50.53 10.18
N ARG A 189 7.04 -50.01 9.98
CA ARG A 189 5.88 -50.82 9.55
C ARG A 189 6.04 -51.31 8.11
N LEU A 190 6.63 -50.51 7.24
CA LEU A 190 6.74 -50.80 5.81
C LEU A 190 8.14 -51.27 5.39
N ASP A 191 9.12 -51.29 6.29
CA ASP A 191 10.53 -51.59 5.99
C ASP A 191 11.12 -50.67 4.89
N VAL A 192 10.95 -49.36 5.09
CA VAL A 192 11.37 -48.31 4.14
C VAL A 192 12.19 -47.23 4.83
N LYS A 193 12.93 -46.43 4.06
CA LYS A 193 13.78 -45.35 4.58
C LYS A 193 12.98 -44.06 4.78
N ALA A 194 13.41 -43.21 5.71
CA ALA A 194 12.83 -41.89 5.93
C ALA A 194 12.80 -41.04 4.64
N VAL A 195 13.86 -41.10 3.83
CA VAL A 195 13.94 -40.41 2.54
C VAL A 195 12.88 -40.87 1.52
N ASP A 196 12.44 -42.12 1.60
CA ASP A 196 11.37 -42.62 0.72
C ASP A 196 10.00 -42.12 1.19
N VAL A 197 9.82 -41.99 2.51
CA VAL A 197 8.58 -41.48 3.13
C VAL A 197 8.33 -40.02 2.72
N GLU A 198 9.34 -39.15 2.75
CA GLU A 198 9.18 -37.75 2.29
C GLU A 198 8.83 -37.64 0.80
N ARG A 199 9.41 -38.50 -0.06
CA ARG A 199 9.11 -38.50 -1.50
C ARG A 199 7.69 -38.96 -1.78
N VAL A 200 7.24 -40.01 -1.08
CA VAL A 200 5.86 -40.49 -1.17
C VAL A 200 4.88 -39.41 -0.70
N ALA A 201 5.17 -38.76 0.43
CA ALA A 201 4.34 -37.66 0.93
C ALA A 201 4.21 -36.53 -0.09
N PHE A 202 5.33 -36.15 -0.73
CA PHE A 202 5.34 -35.13 -1.76
C PHE A 202 4.42 -35.48 -2.95
N VAL A 203 4.53 -36.71 -3.48
CA VAL A 203 3.67 -37.16 -4.60
C VAL A 203 2.20 -37.15 -4.21
N LEU A 204 1.86 -37.68 -3.04
CA LEU A 204 0.48 -37.78 -2.56
C LEU A 204 -0.18 -36.40 -2.37
N MET A 205 0.53 -35.48 -1.73
CA MET A 205 -0.01 -34.15 -1.43
C MET A 205 -0.12 -33.25 -2.66
N ARG A 206 0.74 -33.45 -3.66
CA ARG A 206 0.71 -32.70 -4.92
C ARG A 206 -0.38 -33.20 -5.88
N GLN A 207 -0.54 -34.52 -6.04
CA GLN A 207 -1.61 -35.10 -6.86
C GLN A 207 -3.02 -34.76 -6.32
N HIS A 208 -3.18 -34.70 -5.00
CA HIS A 208 -4.44 -34.28 -4.40
C HIS A 208 -4.78 -32.81 -4.71
N ALA A 209 -3.78 -31.91 -4.72
CA ALA A 209 -3.99 -30.51 -5.08
C ALA A 209 -4.43 -30.35 -6.55
N GLU A 210 -3.87 -31.16 -7.46
CA GLU A 210 -4.23 -31.17 -8.88
C GLU A 210 -5.63 -31.76 -9.11
N ALA A 211 -5.98 -32.85 -8.43
CA ALA A 211 -7.31 -33.47 -8.50
C ALA A 211 -8.43 -32.60 -7.92
N ALA A 212 -8.14 -31.87 -6.83
CA ALA A 212 -9.07 -30.89 -6.26
C ALA A 212 -9.31 -29.70 -7.21
N SER A 213 -8.28 -29.27 -7.95
CA SER A 213 -8.38 -28.20 -8.95
C SER A 213 -9.13 -28.64 -10.22
N ALA A 214 -9.04 -29.92 -10.60
CA ALA A 214 -9.79 -30.50 -11.72
C ALA A 214 -11.29 -30.70 -11.40
N ASN A 215 -11.63 -31.16 -10.20
CA ASN A 215 -13.03 -31.36 -9.78
C ASN A 215 -13.81 -30.04 -9.55
N GLY A 216 -13.12 -28.92 -9.35
CA GLY A 216 -13.75 -27.59 -9.30
C GLY A 216 -14.24 -27.06 -10.65
N ARG A 217 -13.91 -27.73 -11.76
CA ARG A 217 -14.29 -27.34 -13.13
C ARG A 217 -15.42 -28.18 -13.74
N SER A 218 -15.96 -29.18 -13.04
CA SER A 218 -17.03 -30.05 -13.54
C SER A 218 -18.20 -30.19 -12.57
N GLY A 219 -18.87 -29.08 -12.25
CA GLY A 219 -20.06 -29.03 -11.41
C GLY A 219 -21.11 -28.06 -11.95
N GLY A 220 -21.71 -28.37 -13.10
CA GLY A 220 -22.82 -27.61 -13.67
C GLY A 220 -23.33 -28.21 -14.98
N GLY A 221 -24.19 -29.23 -14.90
CA GLY A 221 -24.89 -29.77 -16.06
C GLY A 221 -25.63 -31.08 -15.76
N GLY A 222 -26.92 -30.99 -15.47
CA GLY A 222 -27.86 -32.11 -15.56
C GLY A 222 -28.21 -32.45 -17.03
N PRO A 223 -28.95 -33.54 -17.29
CA PRO A 223 -28.67 -34.44 -18.41
C PRO A 223 -29.46 -34.17 -19.71
N ASP A 224 -28.88 -34.75 -20.78
CA ASP A 224 -29.44 -35.19 -22.06
C ASP A 224 -30.02 -34.18 -23.06
N SER A 225 -29.32 -34.04 -24.20
CA SER A 225 -29.87 -34.32 -25.54
C SER A 225 -28.80 -34.33 -26.65
N ALA A 226 -28.64 -35.51 -27.25
CA ALA A 226 -28.25 -35.89 -28.62
C ALA A 226 -27.27 -35.05 -29.49
N VAL A 227 -26.29 -35.78 -30.04
CA VAL A 227 -25.33 -35.46 -31.13
C VAL A 227 -26.05 -35.36 -32.51
N PRO A 228 -25.52 -34.66 -33.55
CA PRO A 228 -24.47 -35.21 -34.45
C PRO A 228 -23.38 -34.17 -34.85
N ALA A 229 -22.09 -34.47 -34.76
CA ALA A 229 -21.20 -35.08 -35.78
C ALA A 229 -20.81 -34.15 -36.97
N SER A 230 -19.52 -33.77 -37.05
CA SER A 230 -18.70 -33.89 -38.27
C SER A 230 -17.24 -33.51 -38.04
N ASP A 231 -16.36 -34.41 -38.49
CA ASP A 231 -14.91 -34.33 -38.56
C ASP A 231 -14.33 -33.08 -39.26
N ALA A 232 -13.14 -32.65 -38.83
CA ALA A 232 -11.92 -32.74 -39.67
C ALA A 232 -10.70 -32.06 -39.01
N LYS A 233 -9.61 -32.84 -38.96
CA LYS A 233 -8.23 -32.46 -38.63
C LYS A 233 -7.72 -31.30 -39.52
N LYS A 234 -6.89 -30.41 -38.95
CA LYS A 234 -5.52 -30.18 -39.46
C LYS A 234 -4.63 -29.33 -38.53
N GLN A 235 -3.39 -29.78 -38.47
CA GLN A 235 -2.22 -29.28 -37.74
C GLN A 235 -1.50 -28.11 -38.50
N PRO A 236 -0.43 -27.52 -37.91
CA PRO A 236 -0.09 -26.10 -38.00
C PRO A 236 1.16 -25.77 -38.86
N ALA A 237 1.37 -24.50 -39.19
CA ALA A 237 2.68 -23.94 -39.63
C ALA A 237 2.64 -22.40 -39.54
N LYS A 238 3.46 -21.78 -38.68
CA LYS A 238 4.80 -21.19 -38.91
C LYS A 238 4.81 -19.74 -39.42
N ARG A 239 5.62 -18.98 -38.68
CA ARG A 239 5.96 -17.54 -38.70
C ARG A 239 6.81 -17.15 -39.92
N LYS A 240 6.60 -15.94 -40.46
CA LYS A 240 7.63 -15.09 -41.11
C LYS A 240 7.25 -13.61 -40.99
N THR A 241 8.27 -12.78 -40.77
CA THR A 241 8.26 -11.31 -40.59
C THR A 241 8.57 -10.59 -41.93
N PRO A 242 8.75 -9.26 -41.99
CA PRO A 242 7.85 -8.32 -42.67
C PRO A 242 8.49 -7.71 -43.94
N ASP A 243 7.69 -7.08 -44.81
CA ASP A 243 8.17 -5.94 -45.60
C ASP A 243 7.03 -5.11 -46.20
N ASP A 244 7.42 -3.88 -46.51
CA ASP A 244 6.66 -2.66 -46.77
C ASP A 244 5.74 -2.62 -48.01
N ASN A 245 4.81 -1.65 -47.91
CA ASN A 245 4.33 -0.73 -48.95
C ASN A 245 2.90 -0.83 -49.56
N SER A 246 2.19 0.29 -49.36
CA SER A 246 1.23 1.02 -50.20
C SER A 246 -0.14 0.43 -50.64
N ASP A 247 -1.13 1.30 -50.43
CA ASP A 247 -2.35 1.55 -51.21
C ASP A 247 -3.67 0.80 -50.96
N SER A 248 -4.55 1.56 -50.29
CA SER A 248 -5.96 1.83 -50.60
C SER A 248 -6.90 0.67 -50.98
N LYS A 249 -7.83 0.35 -50.06
CA LYS A 249 -9.29 0.32 -50.29
C LYS A 249 -10.00 -0.17 -49.02
N THR A 250 -10.84 0.67 -48.46
CA THR A 250 -11.79 0.34 -47.39
C THR A 250 -12.87 -0.62 -47.91
N PRO A 251 -13.36 -1.52 -47.04
CA PRO A 251 -14.81 -1.65 -46.89
C PRO A 251 -15.27 -1.69 -45.42
N ILE A 252 -16.09 -0.68 -45.10
CA ILE A 252 -17.30 -0.70 -44.26
C ILE A 252 -17.40 -1.81 -43.20
N ARG A 253 -17.23 -1.43 -41.93
CA ARG A 253 -17.70 -2.18 -40.75
C ARG A 253 -18.66 -1.31 -39.92
N ARG A 254 -19.77 -1.94 -39.55
CA ARG A 254 -20.95 -1.43 -38.84
C ARG A 254 -20.64 -0.46 -37.69
N GLN A 255 -21.37 0.65 -37.67
CA GLN A 255 -21.40 1.67 -36.62
C GLN A 255 -21.82 1.07 -35.27
N ILE A 256 -21.03 1.37 -34.25
CA ILE A 256 -21.38 1.33 -32.82
C ILE A 256 -21.68 2.79 -32.43
N PRO A 257 -22.68 3.12 -31.60
CA PRO A 257 -23.04 4.51 -31.32
C PRO A 257 -21.92 5.26 -30.59
N GLU A 258 -21.57 6.44 -31.11
CA GLU A 258 -20.66 7.43 -30.52
C GLU A 258 -21.08 7.84 -29.09
N PRO A 259 -20.14 8.07 -28.15
CA PRO A 259 -20.42 8.79 -26.92
C PRO A 259 -20.56 10.30 -27.20
N LEU A 260 -21.64 10.88 -26.69
CA LEU A 260 -22.01 12.30 -26.75
C LEU A 260 -20.89 13.23 -26.22
N PHE A 261 -19.97 13.63 -27.09
CA PHE A 261 -19.18 14.84 -26.94
C PHE A 261 -19.87 15.97 -27.69
N GLY A 262 -20.69 16.74 -27.00
CA GLY A 262 -21.30 17.93 -27.57
C GLY A 262 -22.03 18.73 -26.50
N LEU A 263 -21.56 19.97 -26.30
CA LEU A 263 -22.13 21.03 -25.44
C LEU A 263 -21.68 21.05 -23.97
N LEU A 264 -20.36 21.15 -23.76
CA LEU A 264 -19.78 21.95 -22.68
C LEU A 264 -18.58 22.70 -23.29
N PRO A 265 -18.40 24.01 -23.06
CA PRO A 265 -17.18 24.69 -23.48
C PRO A 265 -16.04 24.16 -22.61
N CYS A 266 -15.36 23.14 -23.12
CA CYS A 266 -14.06 22.72 -22.64
C CYS A 266 -13.13 23.91 -22.87
N LEU A 267 -12.85 24.67 -21.80
CA LEU A 267 -11.76 25.64 -21.81
C LEU A 267 -10.50 24.88 -22.22
N SER A 268 -9.87 25.35 -23.30
CA SER A 268 -8.70 24.77 -23.93
C SER A 268 -7.55 24.67 -22.94
N ALA A 269 -7.35 23.48 -22.37
CA ALA A 269 -6.06 23.10 -21.80
C ALA A 269 -5.32 22.29 -22.86
N SER A 270 -4.16 22.79 -23.28
CA SER A 270 -3.29 22.04 -24.18
C SER A 270 -2.84 20.74 -23.49
N ALA A 271 -2.50 19.71 -24.27
CA ALA A 271 -1.99 18.44 -23.76
C ALA A 271 -0.76 18.57 -22.81
N LYS A 272 -0.12 19.74 -22.76
CA LYS A 272 1.01 20.13 -21.91
C LYS A 272 0.63 20.55 -20.48
N GLU A 273 -0.65 20.85 -20.19
CA GLU A 273 -1.08 21.50 -18.93
C GLU A 273 -1.78 20.57 -17.92
N ARG A 274 -1.80 19.25 -18.18
CA ARG A 274 -2.51 18.22 -17.39
C ARG A 274 -1.89 17.89 -16.00
N GLY A 275 -1.02 18.73 -15.44
CA GLY A 275 -0.32 18.45 -14.16
C GLY A 275 -0.66 19.39 -12.99
N GLU A 276 -1.35 20.51 -13.26
CA GLU A 276 -1.56 21.56 -12.27
C GLU A 276 -2.83 21.34 -11.46
N MET A 277 -2.69 21.13 -10.15
CA MET A 277 -3.78 21.30 -9.20
C MET A 277 -4.04 22.80 -9.05
N ARG A 278 -4.87 23.36 -9.94
CA ARG A 278 -5.25 24.78 -9.91
C ARG A 278 -6.27 25.04 -8.80
N SER A 279 -6.19 26.21 -8.18
CA SER A 279 -7.23 26.73 -7.28
C SER A 279 -8.46 27.08 -8.12
N PHE A 280 -9.50 26.26 -8.03
CA PHE A 280 -10.79 26.52 -8.66
C PHE A 280 -11.67 27.30 -7.69
N SER A 281 -11.52 28.63 -7.64
CA SER A 281 -12.43 29.47 -6.86
C SER A 281 -13.67 29.83 -7.68
N TYR A 282 -14.59 28.88 -7.83
CA TYR A 282 -15.95 29.23 -8.26
C TYR A 282 -16.63 29.94 -7.08
N GLN A 283 -16.94 31.22 -7.25
CA GLN A 283 -17.66 31.98 -6.21
C GLN A 283 -19.14 31.61 -6.15
N ASP A 284 -19.69 31.15 -7.28
CA ASP A 284 -21.11 30.83 -7.44
C ASP A 284 -21.34 29.35 -7.79
N PRO A 285 -22.48 28.76 -7.41
CA PRO A 285 -22.82 27.39 -7.74
C PRO A 285 -23.00 27.22 -9.25
N PHE A 286 -22.40 26.17 -9.82
CA PHE A 286 -22.52 25.84 -11.24
C PHE A 286 -23.56 24.72 -11.47
N PRO A 287 -24.56 24.90 -12.34
CA PRO A 287 -25.48 23.83 -12.72
C PRO A 287 -24.78 22.73 -13.52
N LEU A 288 -24.92 21.48 -13.09
CA LEU A 288 -24.39 20.32 -13.82
C LEU A 288 -25.42 19.76 -14.81
N HIS A 289 -25.05 18.71 -15.54
CA HIS A 289 -25.96 17.99 -16.44
C HIS A 289 -27.23 17.51 -15.70
N HIS A 290 -28.39 17.51 -16.38
CA HIS A 290 -29.69 17.22 -15.76
C HIS A 290 -29.75 15.86 -15.03
N ARG A 291 -28.90 14.89 -15.40
CA ARG A 291 -28.79 13.61 -14.70
C ARG A 291 -28.50 13.77 -13.19
N PHE A 292 -27.82 14.84 -12.78
CA PHE A 292 -27.56 15.12 -11.36
C PHE A 292 -28.81 15.60 -10.61
N MET A 293 -29.79 16.18 -11.32
CA MET A 293 -31.12 16.41 -10.75
C MET A 293 -31.80 15.07 -10.46
N ALA A 294 -31.83 14.15 -11.43
CA ALA A 294 -32.40 12.82 -11.23
C ALA A 294 -31.69 12.03 -10.11
N LEU A 295 -30.36 12.17 -10.00
CA LEU A 295 -29.57 11.61 -8.90
C LEU A 295 -30.04 12.14 -7.53
N LYS A 296 -30.18 13.46 -7.39
CA LYS A 296 -30.65 14.10 -6.14
C LYS A 296 -32.09 13.72 -5.81
N GLU A 297 -32.96 13.58 -6.81
CA GLU A 297 -34.33 13.06 -6.60
C GLU A 297 -34.31 11.62 -6.09
N GLY A 298 -33.48 10.76 -6.68
CA GLY A 298 -33.31 9.37 -6.22
C GLY A 298 -32.79 9.28 -4.78
N LEU A 299 -31.88 10.17 -4.39
CA LEU A 299 -31.31 10.21 -3.03
C LEU A 299 -32.27 10.77 -1.97
N SER A 300 -33.25 11.61 -2.35
CA SER A 300 -34.10 12.34 -1.39
C SER A 300 -35.56 11.89 -1.33
N SER A 301 -36.07 11.25 -2.40
CA SER A 301 -37.52 10.96 -2.54
C SER A 301 -38.08 9.95 -1.54
N THR A 302 -37.24 9.07 -0.98
CA THR A 302 -37.73 7.96 -0.12
C THR A 302 -37.66 8.25 1.38
N ASN A 303 -37.09 9.38 1.78
CA ASN A 303 -36.74 9.65 3.18
C ASN A 303 -36.74 11.15 3.55
N GLU A 304 -37.56 11.95 2.87
CA GLU A 304 -37.62 13.42 3.03
C GLU A 304 -37.71 13.87 4.48
N THR A 305 -38.62 13.29 5.27
CA THR A 305 -38.83 13.67 6.67
C THR A 305 -37.57 13.46 7.50
N ALA A 306 -36.88 12.32 7.31
CA ALA A 306 -35.63 12.03 8.00
C ALA A 306 -34.52 13.00 7.58
N LEU A 307 -34.43 13.31 6.27
CA LEU A 307 -33.47 14.30 5.77
C LEU A 307 -33.68 15.68 6.38
N ILE A 308 -34.92 16.17 6.41
CA ILE A 308 -35.25 17.49 6.98
C ILE A 308 -34.89 17.55 8.47
N GLN A 309 -35.29 16.54 9.25
CA GLN A 309 -34.97 16.48 10.68
C GLN A 309 -33.46 16.42 10.92
N SER A 310 -32.77 15.54 10.19
CA SER A 310 -31.32 15.37 10.31
C SER A 310 -30.54 16.63 9.89
N TRP A 311 -31.03 17.37 8.89
CA TRP A 311 -30.43 18.64 8.46
C TRP A 311 -30.57 19.72 9.52
N GLN A 312 -31.73 19.84 10.16
CA GLN A 312 -31.95 20.79 11.24
C GLN A 312 -31.03 20.50 12.44
N GLN A 313 -30.94 19.23 12.84
CA GLN A 313 -30.01 18.81 13.90
C GLN A 313 -28.56 19.07 13.52
N LEU A 314 -28.18 18.75 12.28
CA LEU A 314 -26.83 18.98 11.78
C LEU A 314 -26.43 20.46 11.82
N LEU A 315 -27.33 21.38 11.46
CA LEU A 315 -27.03 22.82 11.52
C LEU A 315 -26.81 23.31 12.95
N HIS A 316 -27.57 22.77 13.91
CA HIS A 316 -27.38 23.06 15.33
C HIS A 316 -26.00 22.59 15.80
N ASP A 317 -25.70 21.30 15.63
CA ASP A 317 -24.45 20.69 16.11
C ASP A 317 -23.22 21.28 15.41
N LEU A 318 -23.35 21.62 14.12
CA LEU A 318 -22.32 22.32 13.37
C LEU A 318 -22.01 23.70 13.96
N SER A 319 -23.03 24.44 14.42
CA SER A 319 -22.83 25.75 15.04
C SER A 319 -22.06 25.65 16.36
N GLU A 320 -22.43 24.69 17.21
CA GLU A 320 -21.72 24.44 18.48
C GLU A 320 -20.26 24.02 18.24
N GLU A 321 -20.04 23.15 17.25
CA GLU A 321 -18.69 22.70 16.90
C GLU A 321 -17.83 23.84 16.33
N VAL A 322 -18.40 24.72 15.51
CA VAL A 322 -17.72 25.94 15.03
C VAL A 322 -17.31 26.84 16.19
N ASP A 323 -18.18 27.04 17.19
CA ASP A 323 -17.87 27.85 18.37
C ASP A 323 -16.73 27.23 19.19
N LEU A 324 -16.74 25.90 19.36
CA LEU A 324 -15.67 25.16 20.01
C LEU A 324 -14.34 25.32 19.26
N ILE A 325 -14.32 25.08 17.94
CA ILE A 325 -13.13 25.23 17.09
C ILE A 325 -12.58 26.65 17.16
N SER A 326 -13.47 27.63 17.03
CA SER A 326 -13.12 29.06 17.08
C SER A 326 -12.50 29.44 18.43
N SER A 327 -12.98 28.86 19.54
CA SER A 327 -12.46 29.15 20.88
C SER A 327 -11.09 28.52 21.16
N LYS A 328 -10.82 27.34 20.59
CA LYS A 328 -9.58 26.59 20.80
C LYS A 328 -8.47 26.96 19.81
N GLY A 329 -8.84 27.41 18.61
CA GLY A 329 -7.90 27.75 17.55
C GLY A 329 -6.99 26.57 17.18
N SER A 330 -5.69 26.81 16.99
CA SER A 330 -4.71 25.77 16.64
C SER A 330 -4.52 24.71 17.73
N GLY A 331 -4.81 25.05 19.00
CA GLY A 331 -4.68 24.12 20.14
C GLY A 331 -5.65 22.95 20.11
N ILE A 332 -6.62 22.95 19.18
CA ILE A 332 -7.56 21.85 18.99
C ILE A 332 -6.96 20.66 18.23
N VAL A 333 -5.83 20.85 17.56
CA VAL A 333 -5.16 19.78 16.80
C VAL A 333 -4.34 18.90 17.76
N PRO A 334 -4.69 17.62 17.95
CA PRO A 334 -3.99 16.74 18.87
C PRO A 334 -2.55 16.48 18.43
N THR A 335 -1.67 16.34 19.42
CA THR A 335 -0.24 16.09 19.19
C THR A 335 0.29 15.00 20.10
N ILE A 336 1.17 14.14 19.57
CA ILE A 336 1.89 13.12 20.36
C ILE A 336 3.35 13.06 19.93
N ASP A 337 4.28 12.91 20.88
CA ASP A 337 5.67 12.58 20.55
C ASP A 337 5.76 11.14 20.01
N PHE A 338 6.53 10.91 18.95
CA PHE A 338 6.69 9.58 18.34
C PHE A 338 7.13 8.51 19.36
N ALA A 339 7.98 8.88 20.33
CA ALA A 339 8.41 7.97 21.40
C ALA A 339 7.27 7.51 22.34
N ASN A 340 6.16 8.24 22.35
CA ASN A 340 5.00 7.97 23.21
C ASN A 340 3.92 7.13 22.53
N ILE A 341 4.00 6.85 21.22
CA ILE A 341 3.01 6.01 20.53
C ILE A 341 2.96 4.57 21.07
N ALA A 342 4.03 4.12 21.73
CA ALA A 342 4.11 2.82 22.40
C ALA A 342 3.51 2.83 23.82
N LYS A 343 3.14 3.99 24.37
CA LYS A 343 2.55 4.13 25.70
C LYS A 343 1.04 4.07 25.57
N GLN A 344 0.44 2.96 25.99
CA GLN A 344 -0.96 2.62 25.74
C GLN A 344 -1.95 3.76 26.06
N GLU A 345 -1.93 4.31 27.28
CA GLU A 345 -2.86 5.38 27.68
C GLU A 345 -2.74 6.65 26.82
N GLN A 346 -1.51 7.08 26.52
CA GLN A 346 -1.28 8.26 25.69
C GLN A 346 -1.68 8.03 24.23
N ALA A 347 -1.40 6.81 23.73
CA ALA A 347 -1.79 6.41 22.39
C ALA A 347 -3.32 6.35 22.24
N GLU A 348 -4.03 5.75 23.20
CA GLU A 348 -5.49 5.65 23.18
C GLU A 348 -6.16 7.03 23.23
N GLY A 349 -5.71 7.92 24.14
CA GLY A 349 -6.20 9.30 24.21
C GLY A 349 -5.96 10.07 22.91
N PHE A 350 -4.72 10.01 22.37
CA PHE A 350 -4.39 10.65 21.10
C PHE A 350 -5.22 10.12 19.92
N LEU A 351 -5.45 8.80 19.84
CA LEU A 351 -6.23 8.19 18.76
C LEU A 351 -7.71 8.57 18.85
N ALA A 352 -8.27 8.70 20.06
CA ALA A 352 -9.62 9.23 20.26
C ALA A 352 -9.74 10.66 19.75
N ASP A 353 -8.80 11.53 20.13
CA ASP A 353 -8.77 12.92 19.67
C ASP A 353 -8.55 13.01 18.15
N LEU A 354 -7.67 12.17 17.58
CA LEU A 354 -7.48 12.07 16.12
C LEU A 354 -8.78 11.67 15.42
N LYS A 355 -9.56 10.75 16.00
CA LYS A 355 -10.83 10.33 15.43
C LYS A 355 -11.88 11.42 15.45
N GLU A 356 -11.91 12.22 16.52
CA GLU A 356 -12.80 13.36 16.67
C GLU A 356 -12.44 14.49 15.70
N ARG A 357 -11.15 14.84 15.64
CA ARG A 357 -10.66 16.02 14.90
C ARG A 357 -10.32 15.75 13.46
N GLY A 358 -10.06 14.49 13.09
CA GLY A 358 -9.66 14.09 11.74
C GLY A 358 -8.30 14.61 11.29
N VAL A 359 -7.50 15.20 12.18
CA VAL A 359 -6.16 15.71 11.93
C VAL A 359 -5.33 15.54 13.19
N ALA A 360 -4.04 15.25 13.05
CA ALA A 360 -3.12 15.22 14.17
C ALA A 360 -1.66 15.45 13.74
N ILE A 361 -0.80 15.73 14.72
CA ILE A 361 0.65 15.86 14.53
C ILE A 361 1.36 14.80 15.39
N ILE A 362 2.15 13.95 14.74
CA ILE A 362 3.10 13.06 15.41
C ILE A 362 4.45 13.75 15.38
N ARG A 363 4.92 14.18 16.54
CA ARG A 363 6.14 14.97 16.70
C ARG A 363 7.37 14.08 16.64
N LYS A 364 8.47 14.61 16.07
CA LYS A 364 9.80 13.96 16.09
C LYS A 364 9.78 12.54 15.51
N VAL A 365 8.97 12.28 14.47
CA VAL A 365 8.96 10.97 13.79
C VAL A 365 10.32 10.69 13.17
N VAL A 366 10.88 11.69 12.50
CA VAL A 366 12.25 11.64 11.96
C VAL A 366 13.14 12.53 12.84
N PRO A 367 14.37 12.10 13.17
CA PRO A 367 15.32 12.95 13.88
C PRO A 367 15.53 14.28 13.14
N GLN A 368 15.54 15.39 13.89
CA GLN A 368 15.58 16.75 13.33
C GLN A 368 16.77 16.96 12.37
N ASP A 369 17.97 16.51 12.75
CA ASP A 369 19.18 16.60 11.91
C ASP A 369 19.03 15.83 10.59
N THR A 370 18.32 14.70 10.61
CA THR A 370 18.06 13.89 9.41
C THR A 370 17.10 14.62 8.49
N ALA A 371 16.01 15.17 9.03
CA ALA A 371 15.05 15.95 8.26
C ALA A 371 15.68 17.22 7.65
N GLN A 372 16.53 17.91 8.42
CA GLN A 372 17.26 19.09 7.94
C GLN A 372 18.31 18.74 6.87
N ARG A 373 19.00 17.61 6.99
CA ARG A 373 19.89 17.09 5.95
C ARG A 373 19.10 16.82 4.67
N TRP A 374 18.00 16.07 4.75
CA TRP A 374 17.12 15.82 3.60
C TRP A 374 16.61 17.11 2.96
N ARG A 375 16.31 18.14 3.75
CA ARG A 375 15.97 19.47 3.23
C ARG A 375 17.11 20.05 2.39
N ARG A 376 18.34 20.06 2.90
CA ARG A 376 19.50 20.58 2.14
C ARG A 376 19.69 19.80 0.85
N ASP A 377 19.69 18.48 0.93
CA ASP A 377 19.89 17.59 -0.21
C ASP A 377 18.78 17.77 -1.27
N ALA A 378 17.53 17.94 -0.84
CA ALA A 378 16.41 18.20 -1.73
C ALA A 378 16.50 19.57 -2.41
N ILE A 379 16.89 20.63 -1.68
CA ILE A 379 17.10 21.97 -2.25
C ILE A 379 18.23 21.96 -3.27
N GLU A 380 19.34 21.29 -2.96
CA GLU A 380 20.46 21.12 -3.88
C GLU A 380 20.04 20.35 -5.13
N TYR A 381 19.33 19.23 -4.95
CA TYR A 381 18.80 18.43 -6.05
C TYR A 381 17.84 19.23 -6.95
N ILE A 382 16.96 20.06 -6.38
CA ILE A 382 16.10 20.98 -7.14
C ILE A 382 16.94 21.98 -7.94
N GLY A 383 18.00 22.54 -7.34
CA GLY A 383 18.90 23.48 -8.00
C GLY A 383 19.60 22.87 -9.21
N GLN A 384 20.18 21.68 -9.02
CA GLN A 384 20.88 20.92 -10.06
C GLN A 384 19.95 20.50 -11.22
N ASN A 385 18.68 20.24 -10.92
CA ASN A 385 17.68 19.77 -11.90
C ASN A 385 16.69 20.86 -12.30
N SER A 386 17.03 22.14 -12.15
CA SER A 386 16.13 23.29 -12.34
C SER A 386 15.46 23.36 -13.73
N ARG A 387 16.06 22.78 -14.78
CA ARG A 387 15.46 22.65 -16.13
C ARG A 387 14.42 21.54 -16.27
N GLN A 388 14.47 20.51 -15.41
CA GLN A 388 13.65 19.28 -15.50
C GLN A 388 12.65 19.13 -14.36
N ALA A 389 12.96 19.67 -13.17
CA ALA A 389 11.97 20.00 -12.17
C ALA A 389 11.08 21.04 -12.83
N LYS A 390 10.04 20.62 -13.57
CA LYS A 390 9.11 21.48 -14.29
C LYS A 390 8.81 22.68 -13.41
N ALA A 391 9.51 23.76 -13.72
CA ALA A 391 9.35 25.05 -13.13
C ALA A 391 8.55 25.75 -14.19
N ILE A 392 7.34 26.13 -13.83
CA ILE A 392 6.63 27.18 -14.54
C ILE A 392 7.45 28.50 -14.44
N VAL A 393 8.50 28.58 -13.60
CA VAL A 393 9.25 29.82 -13.35
C VAL A 393 10.73 29.58 -12.97
N PRO A 394 11.70 30.39 -13.46
CA PRO A 394 13.12 30.31 -13.11
C PRO A 394 13.42 30.40 -11.59
N PRO A 395 14.61 29.94 -11.15
CA PRO A 395 15.04 29.95 -9.74
C PRO A 395 15.00 31.33 -9.06
N ASP A 396 15.04 32.41 -9.84
CA ASP A 396 15.28 33.78 -9.38
C ASP A 396 14.06 34.70 -9.46
N ASP A 397 12.85 34.16 -9.68
CA ASP A 397 11.64 35.00 -9.78
C ASP A 397 10.96 35.19 -8.40
N PRO A 398 11.02 36.39 -7.81
CA PRO A 398 10.38 36.70 -6.53
C PRO A 398 8.84 36.77 -6.61
N SER A 399 8.23 36.68 -7.79
CA SER A 399 6.76 36.73 -7.95
C SER A 399 6.04 35.42 -7.58
N HIS A 400 6.76 34.31 -7.39
CA HIS A 400 6.20 32.98 -7.08
C HIS A 400 6.86 32.36 -5.82
N PRO A 401 6.46 32.81 -4.61
CA PRO A 401 7.12 32.42 -3.34
C PRO A 401 6.86 30.97 -2.91
N GLN A 402 5.82 30.32 -3.44
CA GLN A 402 5.47 28.93 -3.17
C GLN A 402 5.56 28.11 -4.45
N ARG A 403 6.23 26.96 -4.39
CA ARG A 403 6.42 26.08 -5.54
C ARG A 403 6.14 24.63 -5.16
N LEU A 404 5.20 24.03 -5.89
CA LEU A 404 5.01 22.59 -5.92
C LEU A 404 6.01 22.01 -6.93
N CYS A 405 6.89 21.13 -6.48
CA CYS A 405 7.93 20.54 -7.32
C CYS A 405 7.46 19.15 -7.79
N GLU A 406 7.31 18.98 -9.12
CA GLU A 406 7.03 17.69 -9.77
C GLU A 406 8.26 16.77 -9.79
N LEU A 407 8.85 16.54 -8.62
CA LEU A 407 9.92 15.59 -8.37
C LEU A 407 9.38 14.49 -7.47
N TYR A 408 9.74 13.24 -7.79
CA TYR A 408 9.15 12.07 -7.15
C TYR A 408 10.19 11.15 -6.50
N TRP A 409 11.44 11.13 -6.97
CA TRP A 409 12.42 10.09 -6.64
C TRP A 409 13.77 10.63 -6.16
N SER A 410 13.83 11.84 -5.59
CA SER A 410 15.09 12.29 -4.97
C SER A 410 15.50 11.35 -3.83
N ALA A 411 16.79 11.35 -3.46
CA ALA A 411 17.28 10.55 -2.34
C ALA A 411 16.49 10.87 -1.06
N ALA A 412 16.29 12.16 -0.75
CA ALA A 412 15.47 12.61 0.37
C ALA A 412 14.03 12.04 0.35
N GLN A 413 13.35 12.04 -0.80
CA GLN A 413 12.00 11.48 -0.91
C GLN A 413 11.98 9.97 -0.69
N THR A 414 12.96 9.28 -1.26
CA THR A 414 13.06 7.82 -1.20
C THR A 414 13.42 7.37 0.22
N GLU A 415 14.39 8.03 0.87
CA GLU A 415 14.76 7.79 2.27
C GLU A 415 13.62 8.09 3.22
N ALA A 416 12.91 9.23 3.05
CA ALA A 416 11.80 9.59 3.92
C ALA A 416 10.64 8.57 3.86
N ARG A 417 10.29 8.08 2.65
CA ARG A 417 9.27 7.03 2.47
C ARG A 417 9.70 5.68 3.05
N ALA A 418 11.01 5.41 3.07
CA ALA A 418 11.59 4.16 3.54
C ALA A 418 11.93 4.16 5.03
N HIS A 419 11.88 5.33 5.68
CA HIS A 419 12.34 5.48 7.05
C HIS A 419 11.50 4.61 8.00
N PRO A 420 12.11 3.73 8.83
CA PRO A 420 11.37 2.85 9.73
C PRO A 420 10.37 3.57 10.64
N ASN A 421 10.73 4.73 11.20
CA ASN A 421 9.80 5.50 12.03
C ASN A 421 8.60 6.06 11.24
N MET A 422 8.78 6.37 9.94
CA MET A 422 7.68 6.83 9.10
C MET A 422 6.68 5.70 8.88
N LEU A 423 7.16 4.51 8.50
CA LEU A 423 6.31 3.32 8.36
C LEU A 423 5.64 2.95 9.69
N ALA A 424 6.34 3.05 10.82
CA ALA A 424 5.78 2.80 12.14
C ALA A 424 4.69 3.82 12.52
N ALA A 425 4.90 5.12 12.26
CA ALA A 425 3.91 6.16 12.51
C ALA A 425 2.65 5.97 11.66
N GLN A 426 2.81 5.60 10.38
CA GLN A 426 1.70 5.28 9.48
C GLN A 426 0.93 4.05 9.94
N LYS A 427 1.63 2.96 10.29
CA LYS A 427 1.03 1.74 10.86
C LYS A 427 0.23 2.07 12.13
N PHE A 428 0.81 2.84 13.04
CA PHE A 428 0.16 3.26 14.28
C PHE A 428 -1.14 4.03 14.03
N ALA A 429 -1.09 5.08 13.21
CA ALA A 429 -2.26 5.91 12.94
C ALA A 429 -3.37 5.14 12.19
N MET A 430 -3.00 4.34 11.19
CA MET A 430 -3.96 3.53 10.43
C MET A 430 -4.59 2.45 11.30
N GLY A 431 -3.79 1.65 12.00
CA GLY A 431 -4.29 0.55 12.83
C GLY A 431 -5.06 1.00 14.08
N GLY A 432 -4.76 2.19 14.60
CA GLY A 432 -5.44 2.73 15.77
C GLY A 432 -6.74 3.49 15.47
N ALA A 433 -6.83 4.18 14.33
CA ALA A 433 -7.99 5.03 14.02
C ALA A 433 -9.06 4.31 13.17
N TRP A 434 -8.64 3.49 12.21
CA TRP A 434 -9.52 2.88 11.22
C TRP A 434 -9.96 1.48 11.65
N THR A 435 -11.22 1.15 11.35
CA THR A 435 -11.78 -0.18 11.60
C THR A 435 -12.54 -0.69 10.38
N SER A 436 -12.81 -2.00 10.33
CA SER A 436 -13.68 -2.59 9.32
C SER A 436 -14.80 -3.37 10.00
N ARG A 437 -16.05 -3.00 9.72
CA ARG A 437 -17.23 -3.80 10.09
C ARG A 437 -17.42 -5.03 9.22
N ASP A 438 -16.86 -5.04 8.01
CA ASP A 438 -16.86 -6.21 7.15
C ASP A 438 -15.62 -7.08 7.44
N PRO A 439 -15.77 -8.29 8.01
CA PRO A 439 -14.64 -9.20 8.26
C PRO A 439 -14.02 -9.75 6.96
N GLY A 440 -14.73 -9.65 5.83
CA GLY A 440 -14.25 -10.03 4.51
C GLY A 440 -13.48 -8.93 3.78
N ALA A 441 -13.44 -7.72 4.33
CA ALA A 441 -12.79 -6.56 3.72
C ALA A 441 -11.31 -6.84 3.45
N LYS A 442 -10.89 -6.66 2.19
CA LYS A 442 -9.51 -6.92 1.74
C LYS A 442 -8.62 -5.71 2.01
N VAL A 443 -8.37 -5.43 3.29
CA VAL A 443 -7.52 -4.34 3.77
C VAL A 443 -6.69 -4.78 4.96
N THR A 444 -5.44 -4.32 5.03
CA THR A 444 -4.62 -4.38 6.24
C THR A 444 -3.90 -3.05 6.45
N THR A 445 -3.85 -2.64 7.72
CA THR A 445 -3.15 -1.44 8.21
C THR A 445 -1.76 -1.75 8.75
N ASN A 446 -1.43 -3.04 8.95
CA ASN A 446 -0.13 -3.49 9.47
C ASN A 446 1.02 -3.33 8.47
N PHE A 447 0.70 -3.23 7.19
CA PHE A 447 1.67 -3.16 6.10
C PHE A 447 1.43 -1.88 5.27
N PRO A 448 1.91 -0.71 5.75
CA PRO A 448 1.82 0.53 4.98
C PRO A 448 2.51 0.37 3.62
N ILE A 449 1.89 0.94 2.58
CA ILE A 449 2.53 1.09 1.27
C ILE A 449 2.94 2.54 1.04
N THR A 450 3.92 2.73 0.17
CA THR A 450 4.34 4.09 -0.22
C THR A 450 3.54 4.59 -1.42
N TYR A 451 3.28 5.89 -1.41
CA TYR A 451 2.73 6.62 -2.55
C TYR A 451 3.69 7.75 -2.94
N ALA A 452 4.09 7.78 -4.21
CA ALA A 452 5.09 8.69 -4.71
C ALA A 452 4.48 10.05 -5.07
N ASP A 453 4.45 10.94 -4.10
CA ASP A 453 3.98 12.33 -4.29
C ASP A 453 5.13 13.35 -4.37
N ARG A 454 4.75 14.58 -4.68
CA ARG A 454 5.55 15.78 -4.88
C ARG A 454 6.07 16.34 -3.55
N MET A 455 6.82 17.44 -3.63
CA MET A 455 7.22 18.24 -2.47
C MET A 455 6.85 19.70 -2.67
N ARG A 456 6.62 20.43 -1.58
CA ARG A 456 6.33 21.86 -1.60
C ARG A 456 7.48 22.63 -0.95
N ILE A 457 8.01 23.62 -1.65
CA ILE A 457 8.97 24.58 -1.12
C ILE A 457 8.33 25.96 -1.03
N GLN A 458 8.52 26.64 0.09
CA GLN A 458 8.08 28.01 0.30
C GLN A 458 9.29 28.84 0.72
N ARG A 459 9.59 29.89 -0.06
CA ARG A 459 10.75 30.76 0.17
C ARG A 459 10.37 31.96 1.06
N PRO A 460 11.30 32.45 1.90
CA PRO A 460 11.10 33.67 2.68
C PRO A 460 11.32 34.91 1.81
N GLY A 461 10.38 35.87 1.80
CA GLY A 461 10.62 37.22 1.29
C GLY A 461 9.80 37.69 0.07
N SER A 462 9.20 38.88 0.26
CA SER A 462 8.56 39.85 -0.64
C SER A 462 7.59 39.38 -1.72
N VAL A 463 6.31 39.39 -1.39
CA VAL A 463 5.26 39.59 -2.39
C VAL A 463 4.75 41.02 -2.30
N LYS A 464 5.45 41.96 -2.95
CA LYS A 464 4.78 43.20 -3.38
C LYS A 464 3.96 42.86 -4.62
N GLY A 465 2.65 42.73 -4.46
CA GLY A 465 1.70 42.79 -5.58
C GLY A 465 1.46 41.54 -6.42
N ALA A 466 2.10 40.38 -6.17
CA ALA A 466 1.76 39.13 -6.87
C ALA A 466 0.73 38.28 -6.07
N LEU A 467 -0.20 37.63 -6.76
CA LEU A 467 -1.11 36.66 -6.15
C LEU A 467 -0.31 35.38 -5.85
N ALA A 468 0.16 35.19 -4.61
CA ALA A 468 0.64 33.87 -4.21
C ALA A 468 -0.50 32.85 -4.41
N PRO A 469 -0.28 31.73 -5.12
CA PRO A 469 -1.34 30.77 -5.40
C PRO A 469 -1.88 30.20 -4.09
N THR A 470 -3.08 30.63 -3.72
CA THR A 470 -3.81 30.15 -2.55
C THR A 470 -4.66 28.97 -3.00
N ILE A 471 -4.46 27.80 -2.39
CA ILE A 471 -5.36 26.66 -2.60
C ILE A 471 -6.50 26.84 -1.61
N GLY A 472 -7.67 27.22 -2.12
CA GLY A 472 -8.86 27.43 -1.29
C GLY A 472 -9.26 26.18 -0.51
N ALA A 473 -10.16 26.34 0.46
CA ALA A 473 -10.67 25.21 1.23
C ALA A 473 -11.29 24.16 0.29
N HIS A 474 -10.85 22.92 0.42
CA HIS A 474 -11.29 21.83 -0.43
C HIS A 474 -11.16 20.47 0.27
N VAL A 475 -11.77 19.45 -0.35
CA VAL A 475 -11.60 18.04 0.00
C VAL A 475 -11.16 17.28 -1.26
N ASP A 476 -10.10 16.47 -1.13
CA ASP A 476 -9.59 15.62 -2.20
C ASP A 476 -10.38 14.31 -2.34
N GLY A 477 -9.95 13.43 -3.24
CA GLY A 477 -10.47 12.06 -3.32
C GLY A 477 -11.84 11.97 -3.98
N GLY A 478 -12.11 12.85 -4.94
CA GLY A 478 -13.37 12.88 -5.69
C GLY A 478 -14.28 14.02 -5.26
N SER A 479 -15.18 14.36 -6.17
CA SER A 479 -16.06 15.51 -6.11
C SER A 479 -17.47 15.05 -6.35
N VAL A 480 -17.96 15.07 -7.60
CA VAL A 480 -19.29 14.57 -7.95
C VAL A 480 -19.46 13.07 -7.63
N GLU A 481 -18.37 12.30 -7.62
CA GLU A 481 -18.32 10.87 -7.28
C GLU A 481 -18.93 10.58 -5.91
N ARG A 482 -18.98 11.56 -5.01
CA ARG A 482 -19.53 11.42 -3.66
C ARG A 482 -21.05 11.19 -3.64
N TRP A 483 -21.76 11.65 -4.68
CA TRP A 483 -23.19 11.42 -4.85
C TRP A 483 -23.50 10.27 -5.81
N GLU A 484 -22.56 9.91 -6.69
CA GLU A 484 -22.82 8.96 -7.76
C GLU A 484 -22.79 7.50 -7.30
N HIS A 485 -23.69 6.68 -7.86
CA HIS A 485 -23.78 5.24 -7.58
C HIS A 485 -22.51 4.48 -7.96
N ASP A 486 -21.82 4.85 -9.05
CA ASP A 486 -20.58 4.20 -9.48
C ASP A 486 -19.33 4.73 -8.75
N GLY A 487 -19.48 5.84 -8.01
CA GLY A 487 -18.41 6.46 -7.22
C GLY A 487 -18.38 5.94 -5.79
N TYR A 488 -18.71 6.80 -4.83
CA TYR A 488 -18.83 6.44 -3.41
C TYR A 488 -20.10 5.64 -3.11
N GLY A 489 -21.15 5.76 -3.94
CA GLY A 489 -22.37 4.97 -3.81
C GLY A 489 -22.13 3.47 -3.94
N ARG A 490 -21.08 3.06 -4.67
CA ARG A 490 -20.73 1.65 -4.94
C ARG A 490 -20.41 0.87 -3.68
N ALA A 491 -19.77 1.55 -2.73
CA ALA A 491 -19.38 0.99 -1.44
C ALA A 491 -20.31 1.45 -0.29
N GLY A 492 -21.28 2.31 -0.59
CA GLY A 492 -22.23 2.85 0.38
C GLY A 492 -21.58 3.76 1.44
N THR A 493 -20.45 4.41 1.13
CA THR A 493 -19.66 5.20 2.11
C THR A 493 -20.50 6.24 2.84
N TYR A 494 -21.36 6.96 2.11
CA TYR A 494 -22.20 8.04 2.64
C TYR A 494 -23.66 7.66 2.79
N ARG A 495 -23.98 6.36 2.77
CA ARG A 495 -25.36 5.86 2.78
C ARG A 495 -26.14 6.37 3.99
N GLU A 496 -25.55 6.33 5.18
CA GLU A 496 -26.23 6.77 6.41
C GLU A 496 -26.57 8.28 6.37
N ILE A 497 -25.70 9.11 5.77
CA ILE A 497 -25.95 10.55 5.59
C ILE A 497 -27.14 10.76 4.66
N PHE A 498 -27.12 10.15 3.48
CA PHE A 498 -28.23 10.27 2.52
C PHE A 498 -29.52 9.60 2.99
N GLN A 499 -29.48 8.77 4.04
CA GLN A 499 -30.65 8.22 4.70
C GLN A 499 -31.22 9.11 5.81
N GLY A 500 -30.60 10.26 6.10
CA GLY A 500 -31.00 11.15 7.19
C GLY A 500 -30.59 10.64 8.58
N ARG A 501 -29.48 9.90 8.65
CA ARG A 501 -28.93 9.30 9.88
C ARG A 501 -27.42 9.57 9.97
N TRP A 502 -27.00 10.81 9.75
CA TRP A 502 -25.56 11.16 9.73
C TRP A 502 -24.87 10.88 11.09
N GLU A 503 -25.64 10.80 12.17
CA GLU A 503 -25.25 10.40 13.53
C GLU A 503 -24.86 8.91 13.62
N ASN A 504 -25.12 8.12 12.58
CA ASN A 504 -24.63 6.75 12.42
C ASN A 504 -23.51 6.64 11.38
N TYR A 505 -23.24 7.71 10.61
CA TYR A 505 -22.10 7.74 9.70
C TYR A 505 -20.80 7.76 10.50
N ASP A 506 -19.97 6.75 10.26
CA ASP A 506 -18.64 6.61 10.83
C ASP A 506 -17.59 6.87 9.75
N PRO A 507 -16.86 8.00 9.81
CA PRO A 507 -15.82 8.34 8.82
C PRO A 507 -14.70 7.29 8.75
N TRP A 508 -14.47 6.56 9.85
CA TRP A 508 -13.35 5.66 10.09
C TRP A 508 -13.64 4.19 9.71
N GLU A 509 -14.77 3.94 9.05
CA GLU A 509 -15.13 2.64 8.50
C GLU A 509 -14.45 2.42 7.14
N SER A 510 -13.42 1.57 7.14
CA SER A 510 -12.58 1.30 5.97
C SER A 510 -13.24 0.43 4.90
N SER A 511 -14.12 -0.52 5.25
CA SER A 511 -14.73 -1.43 4.26
C SER A 511 -15.51 -0.68 3.17
N THR A 512 -16.15 0.43 3.57
CA THR A 512 -16.93 1.27 2.66
C THR A 512 -16.06 2.17 1.77
N ARG A 513 -14.73 2.04 1.79
CA ARG A 513 -13.80 2.82 0.95
C ARG A 513 -13.00 1.97 -0.03
N ILE A 514 -12.89 0.66 0.18
CA ILE A 514 -12.00 -0.23 -0.60
C ILE A 514 -12.45 -0.35 -2.06
N SER A 515 -13.76 -0.35 -2.32
CA SER A 515 -14.34 -0.48 -3.67
C SER A 515 -14.81 0.83 -4.29
N VAL A 516 -14.46 1.97 -3.68
CA VAL A 516 -14.82 3.30 -4.20
C VAL A 516 -14.01 3.59 -5.46
N THR A 517 -14.67 4.16 -6.47
CA THR A 517 -13.99 4.79 -7.61
C THR A 517 -14.06 6.30 -7.42
N SER A 518 -12.99 6.89 -6.88
CA SER A 518 -12.92 8.32 -6.55
C SER A 518 -12.65 9.23 -7.75
N ASP A 519 -12.39 8.67 -8.92
CA ASP A 519 -12.15 9.40 -10.16
C ASP A 519 -12.87 8.73 -11.33
N LEU A 520 -14.15 9.06 -11.51
CA LEU A 520 -14.96 8.54 -12.62
C LEU A 520 -14.64 9.27 -13.94
N TYR A 521 -14.05 10.46 -13.86
CA TYR A 521 -13.87 11.37 -15.00
C TYR A 521 -12.42 11.51 -15.45
N ARG A 522 -11.51 10.72 -14.88
CA ARG A 522 -10.07 10.71 -15.23
C ARG A 522 -9.45 12.10 -15.11
N GLY A 523 -9.74 12.77 -14.00
CA GLY A 523 -9.17 14.08 -13.71
C GLY A 523 -7.65 14.04 -13.70
N ALA A 524 -7.03 15.15 -14.04
CA ALA A 524 -5.58 15.21 -14.10
C ALA A 524 -5.01 15.38 -12.68
N GLY A 525 -4.11 14.48 -12.26
CA GLY A 525 -3.55 14.50 -10.90
C GLY A 525 -4.49 13.97 -9.81
N THR A 526 -5.54 13.25 -10.20
CA THR A 526 -6.44 12.54 -9.28
C THR A 526 -5.75 11.35 -8.65
N CYS A 527 -6.12 11.04 -7.40
CA CYS A 527 -5.57 9.91 -6.69
C CYS A 527 -6.33 8.63 -7.07
N SER A 528 -5.60 7.59 -7.48
CA SER A 528 -6.16 6.27 -7.85
C SER A 528 -6.09 5.22 -6.74
N ILE A 529 -5.60 5.60 -5.55
CA ILE A 529 -5.48 4.69 -4.40
C ILE A 529 -6.30 5.15 -3.21
N PHE A 530 -6.63 4.18 -2.34
CA PHE A 530 -7.21 4.50 -1.04
C PHE A 530 -6.12 4.98 -0.09
N ARG A 531 -6.19 6.26 0.29
CA ARG A 531 -5.38 6.88 1.34
C ARG A 531 -6.21 6.94 2.62
N MET A 532 -5.81 6.23 3.66
CA MET A 532 -6.44 6.34 4.99
C MET A 532 -6.12 7.67 5.64
N PHE A 533 -4.94 8.22 5.34
CA PHE A 533 -4.62 9.61 5.65
C PHE A 533 -3.89 10.24 4.48
N GLN A 534 -4.20 11.49 4.21
CA GLN A 534 -3.21 12.36 3.61
C GLN A 534 -2.11 12.64 4.64
N GLY A 535 -0.95 13.13 4.21
CA GLY A 535 0.11 13.41 5.17
C GLY A 535 1.24 14.26 4.64
N LEU A 536 1.93 14.90 5.58
CA LEU A 536 2.96 15.88 5.31
C LEU A 536 4.08 15.77 6.35
N LEU A 537 5.30 15.55 5.89
CA LEU A 537 6.51 15.59 6.72
C LEU A 537 7.15 16.98 6.62
N ALA A 538 7.32 17.64 7.76
CA ALA A 538 8.04 18.90 7.87
C ALA A 538 9.56 18.64 7.80
N MET A 539 10.27 19.34 6.91
CA MET A 539 11.73 19.25 6.81
C MET A 539 12.44 20.59 7.07
N GLY A 540 11.69 21.68 7.23
CA GLY A 540 12.20 22.99 7.62
C GLY A 540 11.33 23.63 8.68
N ASP A 541 11.90 24.55 9.45
CA ASP A 541 11.17 25.24 10.51
C ASP A 541 10.02 26.05 9.91
N SER A 542 8.81 25.85 10.43
CA SER A 542 7.67 26.75 10.17
C SER A 542 7.69 27.98 11.09
N SER A 543 8.46 27.90 12.17
CA SER A 543 8.75 28.99 13.10
C SER A 543 9.98 29.76 12.61
N ALA A 544 9.82 31.04 12.29
CA ALA A 544 10.96 31.95 12.25
C ALA A 544 11.47 32.12 13.70
N SER A 545 12.30 31.19 14.16
CA SER A 545 12.94 31.28 15.47
C SER A 545 13.94 32.42 15.46
N ASN A 546 13.54 33.59 15.98
CA ASN A 546 14.44 34.64 16.42
C ASN A 546 15.26 34.12 17.62
N ASN A 547 16.31 33.36 17.35
CA ASN A 547 17.37 33.16 18.33
C ASN A 547 18.24 34.42 18.35
N ASN A 548 17.76 35.45 19.03
CA ASN A 548 18.62 36.45 19.63
C ASN A 548 18.37 36.45 21.13
N SER A 549 19.31 35.87 21.86
CA SER A 549 19.41 35.95 23.30
C SER A 549 19.55 37.42 23.70
N SER A 550 18.48 38.07 24.17
CA SER A 550 18.48 38.97 25.33
C SER A 550 17.11 39.64 25.55
N ASN A 551 16.71 39.65 26.82
CA ASN A 551 15.78 40.58 27.48
C ASN A 551 14.28 40.50 27.18
N ASN A 552 13.59 39.82 28.11
CA ASN A 552 12.42 40.26 28.89
C ASN A 552 11.61 41.45 28.34
N THR A 553 10.37 41.21 27.86
CA THR A 553 9.09 41.74 28.39
C THR A 553 7.95 41.63 27.35
N THR A 554 6.79 41.18 27.82
CA THR A 554 5.41 41.41 27.32
C THR A 554 4.92 40.82 25.97
N SER A 555 3.88 39.98 26.12
CA SER A 555 2.84 39.52 25.19
C SER A 555 3.20 38.49 24.10
N PRO A 556 2.51 37.32 24.05
CA PRO A 556 2.65 36.37 22.95
C PRO A 556 1.96 36.93 21.71
N LEU A 557 2.74 37.34 20.71
CA LEU A 557 2.21 37.68 19.38
C LEU A 557 1.62 36.43 18.70
N PRO A 558 0.46 36.53 18.03
CA PRO A 558 -0.23 35.38 17.44
C PRO A 558 0.60 34.74 16.32
N HIS A 559 0.44 33.42 16.19
CA HIS A 559 1.13 32.51 15.28
C HIS A 559 0.91 32.87 13.78
N LYS A 560 1.77 33.74 13.23
CA LYS A 560 1.53 34.44 11.94
C LYS A 560 2.00 33.75 10.64
N ASN A 561 2.55 32.53 10.67
CA ASN A 561 3.22 31.93 9.49
C ASN A 561 2.77 30.51 9.05
N ALA A 562 1.69 29.95 9.61
CA ALA A 562 1.24 28.63 9.18
C ALA A 562 0.44 28.72 7.86
N SER A 563 1.04 28.25 6.76
CA SER A 563 0.40 28.21 5.44
C SER A 563 -0.66 27.11 5.31
N PHE A 564 -0.70 26.11 6.19
CA PHE A 564 -1.66 25.00 6.13
C PHE A 564 -2.76 25.15 7.17
N ARG A 565 -4.02 25.07 6.73
CA ARG A 565 -5.21 25.22 7.60
C ARG A 565 -6.18 24.07 7.39
N VAL A 566 -6.92 23.73 8.44
CA VAL A 566 -7.80 22.57 8.52
C VAL A 566 -9.11 22.92 9.22
N CYS A 567 -10.18 22.21 8.88
CA CYS A 567 -11.47 22.30 9.55
C CYS A 567 -11.70 21.01 10.37
N PRO A 568 -11.33 20.98 11.67
CA PRO A 568 -11.16 19.77 12.47
C PRO A 568 -12.49 19.19 13.00
N MET A 569 -13.43 18.94 12.08
CA MET A 569 -14.75 18.35 12.32
C MET A 569 -15.20 17.49 11.13
N PRO A 570 -14.43 16.44 10.75
CA PRO A 570 -14.63 15.69 9.50
C PRO A 570 -16.03 15.13 9.36
N ARG A 571 -16.66 14.67 10.45
CA ARG A 571 -17.98 14.06 10.43
C ARG A 571 -19.08 15.06 10.06
N LEU A 572 -19.19 16.14 10.84
CA LEU A 572 -20.21 17.18 10.65
C LEU A 572 -20.01 17.90 9.33
N ALA A 573 -18.77 18.27 9.00
CA ALA A 573 -18.44 18.94 7.75
C ALA A 573 -18.79 18.07 6.53
N THR A 574 -18.50 16.75 6.57
CA THR A 574 -18.85 15.81 5.48
C THR A 574 -20.34 15.68 5.31
N ALA A 575 -21.09 15.46 6.41
CA ALA A 575 -22.54 15.42 6.36
C ALA A 575 -23.12 16.72 5.78
N TYR A 576 -22.57 17.86 6.19
CA TYR A 576 -23.04 19.17 5.76
C TYR A 576 -22.85 19.38 4.27
N PHE A 577 -21.65 19.23 3.72
CA PHE A 577 -21.45 19.52 2.29
C PHE A 577 -22.15 18.49 1.38
N LEU A 578 -22.41 17.27 1.85
CA LEU A 578 -23.16 16.25 1.10
C LEU A 578 -24.67 16.51 1.07
N LEU A 579 -25.24 16.99 2.18
CA LEU A 579 -26.67 17.33 2.28
C LEU A 579 -26.97 18.71 1.72
N ARG A 580 -26.05 19.67 1.83
CA ARG A 580 -26.23 21.07 1.39
C ARG A 580 -26.84 21.23 -0.01
N PRO A 581 -26.50 20.42 -1.03
CA PRO A 581 -27.14 20.49 -2.34
C PRO A 581 -28.64 20.19 -2.38
N LEU A 582 -29.18 19.50 -1.38
CA LEU A 582 -30.60 19.13 -1.33
C LEU A 582 -31.49 20.24 -0.76
N PHE A 583 -30.90 21.24 -0.11
CA PHE A 583 -31.61 22.28 0.63
C PHE A 583 -31.30 23.68 0.10
N SER A 584 -32.29 24.57 0.15
CA SER A 584 -32.13 26.00 -0.10
C SER A 584 -32.83 26.83 0.97
N LEU A 585 -32.38 28.08 1.13
CA LEU A 585 -33.05 29.03 2.00
C LEU A 585 -34.36 29.48 1.35
N SER A 586 -35.49 29.23 2.00
CA SER A 586 -36.80 29.68 1.57
C SER A 586 -36.89 31.22 1.67
N PRO A 587 -37.09 31.95 0.56
CA PRO A 587 -37.14 33.41 0.59
C PRO A 587 -38.32 33.97 1.41
N SER A 588 -39.39 33.18 1.57
CA SER A 588 -40.60 33.60 2.27
C SER A 588 -40.52 33.40 3.79
N THR A 589 -39.85 32.33 4.23
CA THR A 589 -39.80 31.97 5.66
C THR A 589 -38.44 32.22 6.30
N GLY A 590 -37.39 32.40 5.49
CA GLY A 590 -36.01 32.45 5.98
C GLY A 590 -35.53 31.13 6.58
N THR A 591 -36.26 30.02 6.35
CA THR A 591 -35.88 28.68 6.84
C THR A 591 -35.31 27.82 5.73
N TRP A 592 -34.42 26.88 6.07
CA TRP A 592 -33.87 25.95 5.10
C TRP A 592 -34.89 24.84 4.79
N THR A 593 -35.24 24.70 3.52
CA THR A 593 -36.23 23.73 3.04
C THR A 593 -35.62 22.80 2.01
N LEU A 594 -36.07 21.55 1.98
CA LEU A 594 -35.70 20.58 0.95
C LEU A 594 -36.22 21.05 -0.42
N ASP A 595 -35.36 21.09 -1.44
CA ASP A 595 -35.72 21.58 -2.77
C ASP A 595 -36.72 20.64 -3.46
N ARG A 596 -37.81 21.20 -4.00
CA ARG A 596 -38.80 20.48 -4.80
C ARG A 596 -39.26 21.34 -5.99
N PRO A 597 -38.98 20.94 -7.25
CA PRO A 597 -38.09 19.84 -7.65
C PRO A 597 -36.62 20.12 -7.32
N GLN A 598 -35.79 19.08 -7.26
CA GLN A 598 -34.34 19.22 -7.13
C GLN A 598 -33.76 19.91 -8.38
N ASN A 599 -32.63 20.61 -8.22
CA ASN A 599 -31.83 21.17 -9.32
C ASN A 599 -30.56 20.34 -9.56
N SER A 600 -29.79 20.64 -10.60
CA SER A 600 -28.54 19.92 -10.92
C SER A 600 -27.28 20.48 -10.24
N ILE A 601 -27.42 21.37 -9.26
CA ILE A 601 -26.29 22.01 -8.57
C ILE A 601 -25.84 21.12 -7.40
N LEU A 602 -24.53 20.89 -7.29
CA LEU A 602 -23.88 20.13 -6.21
C LEU A 602 -22.87 20.97 -5.40
N HIS A 603 -23.05 22.30 -5.37
CA HIS A 603 -22.33 23.25 -4.49
C HIS A 603 -20.83 22.95 -4.32
N GLY A 604 -20.04 23.31 -5.33
CA GLY A 604 -18.58 23.14 -5.32
C GLY A 604 -18.10 21.79 -5.85
N ALA A 605 -19.01 20.85 -6.11
CA ALA A 605 -18.68 19.62 -6.81
C ALA A 605 -18.68 19.81 -8.33
N VAL A 606 -17.57 19.45 -8.99
CA VAL A 606 -17.38 19.52 -10.44
C VAL A 606 -16.60 18.28 -10.89
N PRO A 607 -17.00 17.60 -11.99
CA PRO A 607 -16.25 16.47 -12.54
C PRO A 607 -14.77 16.80 -12.75
N SER A 608 -13.88 15.85 -12.44
CA SER A 608 -12.42 15.99 -12.58
C SER A 608 -11.75 17.04 -11.68
N CYS A 609 -12.48 17.66 -10.76
CA CYS A 609 -11.96 18.62 -9.78
C CYS A 609 -12.02 18.06 -8.35
N PRO A 610 -11.30 18.64 -7.37
CA PRO A 610 -11.60 18.43 -5.95
C PRO A 610 -12.98 18.98 -5.57
N GLN A 611 -13.48 18.63 -4.39
CA GLN A 611 -14.67 19.28 -3.82
C GLN A 611 -14.27 20.66 -3.31
N ALA A 612 -14.75 21.73 -3.95
CA ALA A 612 -14.49 23.10 -3.50
C ALA A 612 -15.40 23.47 -2.32
N ILE A 613 -14.84 24.13 -1.31
CA ILE A 613 -15.54 24.63 -0.13
C ILE A 613 -15.29 26.13 0.01
N ASN A 614 -16.34 26.93 0.18
CA ASN A 614 -16.24 28.37 0.38
C ASN A 614 -17.46 28.93 1.12
N SER A 615 -17.35 30.14 1.67
CA SER A 615 -18.39 30.76 2.49
C SER A 615 -19.68 31.08 1.73
N SER A 616 -19.63 31.25 0.40
CA SER A 616 -20.82 31.51 -0.43
C SER A 616 -21.70 30.25 -0.53
N MET A 617 -21.10 29.12 -0.89
CA MET A 617 -21.81 27.86 -1.05
C MET A 617 -22.04 27.12 0.28
N HIS A 618 -21.17 27.34 1.26
CA HIS A 618 -21.11 26.61 2.53
C HIS A 618 -21.11 27.55 3.76
N PRO A 619 -22.11 28.46 3.90
CA PRO A 619 -22.07 29.53 4.90
C PRO A 619 -22.02 29.03 6.35
N HIS A 620 -22.72 27.94 6.68
CA HIS A 620 -22.77 27.41 8.05
C HIS A 620 -21.44 26.81 8.52
N LEU A 621 -20.51 26.50 7.61
CA LEU A 621 -19.17 26.11 8.02
C LEU A 621 -18.40 27.27 8.65
N GLN A 622 -18.79 28.54 8.40
CA GLN A 622 -18.14 29.74 8.95
C GLN A 622 -16.61 29.64 8.87
N LEU A 623 -16.09 29.48 7.64
CA LEU A 623 -14.69 29.12 7.39
C LEU A 623 -13.68 30.13 7.98
N ASP A 624 -14.08 31.38 8.18
CA ASP A 624 -13.30 32.40 8.88
C ASP A 624 -13.04 32.03 10.36
N ARG A 625 -13.92 31.24 10.97
CA ARG A 625 -13.85 30.78 12.36
C ARG A 625 -13.42 29.32 12.50
N SER A 626 -13.84 28.46 11.58
CA SER A 626 -13.63 27.01 11.68
C SER A 626 -12.38 26.49 10.95
N LEU A 627 -11.80 27.28 10.04
CA LEU A 627 -10.58 26.91 9.32
C LEU A 627 -9.36 27.39 10.10
N VAL A 628 -8.86 26.55 11.00
CA VAL A 628 -7.77 26.89 11.93
C VAL A 628 -6.40 26.50 11.35
N ALA A 629 -5.38 27.27 11.70
CA ALA A 629 -4.00 26.95 11.36
C ALA A 629 -3.50 25.75 12.16
N LEU A 630 -2.59 24.95 11.58
CA LEU A 630 -1.84 23.96 12.34
C LEU A 630 -0.96 24.62 13.41
N PRO A 631 -0.74 23.97 14.56
CA PRO A 631 0.36 24.32 15.46
C PRO A 631 1.70 24.42 14.73
N PRO A 632 2.66 25.23 15.21
CA PRO A 632 4.01 25.30 14.65
C PRO A 632 4.62 23.91 14.51
N LEU A 633 5.28 23.64 13.39
CA LEU A 633 5.93 22.37 13.06
C LEU A 633 7.46 22.52 13.08
N ASP A 634 8.12 21.53 13.67
CA ASP A 634 9.57 21.38 13.66
C ASP A 634 10.00 20.34 12.60
N PRO A 635 11.24 20.41 12.07
CA PRO A 635 11.75 19.40 11.15
C PRO A 635 11.69 18.01 11.78
N GLY A 636 11.06 17.07 11.08
CA GLY A 636 10.83 15.70 11.52
C GLY A 636 9.42 15.43 12.05
N ASP A 637 8.61 16.46 12.23
CA ASP A 637 7.19 16.31 12.56
C ASP A 637 6.37 15.82 11.37
N TYR A 638 5.43 14.92 11.65
CA TYR A 638 4.55 14.33 10.65
C TYR A 638 3.09 14.69 10.94
N VAL A 639 2.48 15.39 9.99
CA VAL A 639 1.06 15.75 10.04
C VAL A 639 0.27 14.73 9.22
N ILE A 640 -0.85 14.28 9.77
CA ILE A 640 -1.80 13.40 9.06
C ILE A 640 -3.21 13.99 9.15
N TRP A 641 -3.99 13.82 8.10
CA TRP A 641 -5.41 14.18 8.11
C TRP A 641 -6.27 13.21 7.32
N HIS A 642 -7.50 13.04 7.78
CA HIS A 642 -8.52 12.17 7.23
C HIS A 642 -8.86 12.57 5.78
N PRO A 643 -9.13 11.62 4.85
CA PRO A 643 -9.37 11.91 3.43
C PRO A 643 -10.55 12.84 3.17
N ASP A 644 -11.55 12.87 4.06
CA ASP A 644 -12.70 13.78 3.96
C ASP A 644 -12.53 15.12 4.73
N LEU A 645 -11.35 15.39 5.30
CA LEU A 645 -11.12 16.64 6.04
C LEU A 645 -10.96 17.82 5.08
N ILE A 646 -11.72 18.89 5.35
CA ILE A 646 -11.56 20.16 4.63
C ILE A 646 -10.25 20.80 5.05
N HIS A 647 -9.43 21.17 4.06
CA HIS A 647 -8.15 21.82 4.29
C HIS A 647 -7.86 22.86 3.20
N ALA A 648 -6.97 23.80 3.52
CA ALA A 648 -6.57 24.89 2.64
C ALA A 648 -5.08 25.19 2.79
N ILE A 649 -4.50 25.82 1.77
CA ILE A 649 -3.14 26.34 1.84
C ILE A 649 -3.15 27.83 1.51
N ASP A 650 -2.94 28.64 2.55
CA ASP A 650 -2.88 30.10 2.48
C ASP A 650 -1.53 30.54 1.90
N GLY A 651 -1.61 31.24 0.76
CA GLY A 651 -0.47 31.89 0.12
C GLY A 651 -0.16 33.27 0.71
N ARG A 652 -1.11 33.84 1.45
CA ARG A 652 -1.01 35.14 2.11
C ARG A 652 -0.86 34.89 3.60
N GLY A 653 0.15 35.46 4.24
CA GLY A 653 0.14 35.57 5.70
C GLY A 653 -1.18 36.21 6.16
N SER A 654 -1.60 35.93 7.39
CA SER A 654 -2.87 36.25 8.06
C SER A 654 -3.48 37.67 7.90
N ASP A 655 -2.88 38.60 7.15
CA ASP A 655 -3.15 40.04 7.20
C ASP A 655 -4.06 40.57 6.08
N SER A 656 -4.98 39.77 5.52
CA SER A 656 -5.95 40.30 4.52
C SER A 656 -7.08 41.16 5.12
N HIS A 657 -7.15 41.29 6.45
CA HIS A 657 -8.22 42.05 7.14
C HIS A 657 -7.76 43.32 7.87
N ASN A 658 -6.47 43.64 7.88
CA ASN A 658 -6.00 44.89 8.48
C ASN A 658 -5.02 45.60 7.54
N ASN A 659 -5.39 46.81 7.09
CA ASN A 659 -4.58 47.66 6.21
C ASN A 659 -3.33 48.25 6.90
N ASP A 660 -2.90 47.68 8.02
CA ASP A 660 -1.87 48.20 8.92
C ASP A 660 -0.43 47.74 8.54
N TRP A 661 -0.31 46.83 7.56
CA TRP A 661 0.98 46.36 7.04
C TRP A 661 1.79 47.46 6.32
N MET A 662 1.16 48.59 6.01
CA MET A 662 1.84 49.72 5.36
C MET A 662 2.70 50.54 6.32
N ASN A 663 2.57 50.35 7.65
CA ASN A 663 3.28 51.16 8.66
C ASN A 663 4.18 50.37 9.64
N SER A 664 4.33 49.05 9.49
CA SER A 664 5.19 48.26 10.38
C SER A 664 6.55 47.96 9.74
N ALA A 665 7.63 48.28 10.47
CA ALA A 665 9.00 48.03 10.05
C ALA A 665 9.19 46.56 9.61
N THR A 666 9.84 46.40 8.45
CA THR A 666 10.09 45.12 7.77
C THR A 666 10.50 44.00 8.74
N PRO A 667 9.70 42.92 8.88
CA PRO A 667 10.20 41.70 9.49
C PRO A 667 11.30 41.14 8.58
N THR A 668 12.50 40.92 9.14
CA THR A 668 13.53 40.12 8.48
C THR A 668 12.94 38.75 8.14
N PRO A 669 12.87 38.36 6.85
CA PRO A 669 12.36 37.04 6.48
C PRO A 669 13.27 35.95 7.08
N PRO A 670 12.73 34.77 7.45
CA PRO A 670 13.57 33.67 7.91
C PRO A 670 14.66 33.37 6.88
N PRO A 671 15.87 32.95 7.28
CA PRO A 671 17.00 32.83 6.36
C PRO A 671 16.88 31.64 5.38
N CYS A 672 15.93 30.71 5.57
CA CYS A 672 15.85 29.46 4.83
C CYS A 672 14.41 29.10 4.39
N PRO A 673 14.21 28.49 3.21
CA PRO A 673 12.91 28.05 2.75
C PRO A 673 12.33 26.93 3.62
N SER A 674 11.02 26.96 3.85
CA SER A 674 10.29 25.82 4.41
C SER A 674 10.05 24.80 3.30
N LEU A 675 10.26 23.52 3.63
CA LEU A 675 10.13 22.41 2.69
C LEU A 675 9.29 21.33 3.36
N HIS A 676 8.24 20.90 2.64
CA HIS A 676 7.29 19.90 3.08
C HIS A 676 7.23 18.77 2.06
N LEU A 677 7.28 17.53 2.53
CA LEU A 677 7.14 16.35 1.69
C LEU A 677 5.76 15.73 1.89
N TYR A 678 5.02 15.53 0.79
CA TYR A 678 3.73 14.82 0.84
C TYR A 678 3.99 13.32 0.99
N LEU A 679 3.51 12.77 2.11
CA LEU A 679 3.65 11.36 2.50
C LEU A 679 2.31 10.88 3.08
N PRO A 680 1.35 10.42 2.26
CA PRO A 680 0.10 9.87 2.78
C PRO A 680 0.32 8.52 3.45
N ALA A 681 -0.54 8.16 4.40
CA ALA A 681 -0.59 6.83 4.99
C ALA A 681 -1.60 5.97 4.22
N CYS A 682 -1.10 4.92 3.57
CA CYS A 682 -1.88 4.09 2.66
C CYS A 682 -1.85 2.63 3.14
N PRO A 683 -3.02 2.01 3.38
CA PRO A 683 -3.07 0.59 3.75
C PRO A 683 -2.74 -0.28 2.55
N LEU A 684 -2.40 -1.55 2.80
CA LEU A 684 -2.32 -2.53 1.73
C LEU A 684 -3.72 -3.09 1.44
N THR A 685 -4.13 -2.98 0.18
CA THR A 685 -5.37 -3.52 -0.39
C THR A 685 -5.07 -4.05 -1.79
N PRO A 686 -5.94 -4.88 -2.41
CA PRO A 686 -5.74 -5.31 -3.80
C PRO A 686 -5.62 -4.13 -4.78
N ILE A 687 -6.43 -3.08 -4.63
CA ILE A 687 -6.37 -1.89 -5.51
C ILE A 687 -5.07 -1.09 -5.29
N ASN A 688 -4.64 -0.96 -4.04
CA ASN A 688 -3.39 -0.29 -3.70
C ASN A 688 -2.16 -1.10 -4.18
N ALA A 689 -2.22 -2.44 -4.15
CA ALA A 689 -1.18 -3.32 -4.71
C ALA A 689 -1.09 -3.20 -6.24
N LEU A 690 -2.23 -3.06 -6.93
CA LEU A 690 -2.27 -2.79 -8.37
C LEU A 690 -1.55 -1.48 -8.70
N TYR A 691 -1.84 -0.41 -7.97
CA TYR A 691 -1.12 0.86 -8.11
C TYR A 691 0.39 0.70 -7.85
N LEU A 692 0.74 0.01 -6.76
CA LEU A 692 2.13 -0.18 -6.36
C LEU A 692 2.94 -0.93 -7.42
N SER A 693 2.34 -1.87 -8.15
CA SER A 693 2.95 -2.53 -9.31
C SER A 693 3.34 -1.54 -10.42
N GLN A 694 2.52 -0.51 -10.65
CA GLN A 694 2.75 0.53 -11.65
C GLN A 694 3.79 1.53 -11.15
N GLN A 695 3.68 1.94 -9.88
CA GLN A 695 4.65 2.79 -9.21
C GLN A 695 6.05 2.18 -9.23
N ARG A 696 6.19 0.88 -8.98
CA ARG A 696 7.47 0.17 -9.07
C ARG A 696 8.09 0.31 -10.46
N ARG A 697 7.31 0.13 -11.52
CA ARG A 697 7.81 0.31 -12.90
C ARG A 697 8.24 1.76 -13.15
N ALA A 698 7.50 2.73 -12.62
CA ALA A 698 7.86 4.14 -12.72
C ALA A 698 9.17 4.45 -11.97
N PHE A 699 9.32 3.95 -10.75
CA PHE A 699 10.54 4.09 -9.94
C PHE A 699 11.78 3.54 -10.64
N MET A 700 11.70 2.32 -11.20
CA MET A 700 12.81 1.70 -11.92
C MET A 700 13.22 2.47 -13.19
N ARG A 701 12.27 3.19 -13.80
CA ARG A 701 12.50 4.00 -15.00
C ARG A 701 12.78 5.48 -14.69
N GLY A 702 12.65 5.91 -13.43
CA GLY A 702 12.69 7.31 -13.04
C GLY A 702 11.51 8.16 -13.58
N HIS A 703 10.40 7.54 -13.97
CA HIS A 703 9.20 8.24 -14.45
C HIS A 703 8.34 8.74 -13.28
N PRO A 704 7.50 9.78 -13.45
CA PRO A 704 6.51 10.18 -12.44
C PRO A 704 5.64 9.01 -11.94
N GLY A 705 5.10 9.15 -10.73
CA GLY A 705 4.12 8.19 -10.21
C GLY A 705 2.91 8.04 -11.12
N PRO A 706 2.18 6.90 -11.10
CA PRO A 706 1.09 6.59 -12.04
C PRO A 706 -0.01 7.66 -12.15
N ASP A 707 -0.28 8.37 -11.07
CA ASP A 707 -1.33 9.41 -10.97
C ASP A 707 -0.89 10.77 -11.54
N PHE A 708 0.37 10.90 -11.92
CA PHE A 708 0.94 12.16 -12.41
C PHE A 708 1.24 12.07 -13.91
N GLY A 709 0.59 12.94 -14.69
CA GLY A 709 0.74 13.01 -16.14
C GLY A 709 2.04 13.67 -16.59
N GLY A 710 2.91 12.93 -17.28
CA GLY A 710 4.08 13.48 -17.96
C GLY A 710 4.66 12.51 -18.99
N CYS A 711 5.12 13.04 -20.13
CA CYS A 711 6.04 12.32 -21.01
C CYS A 711 7.21 11.74 -20.19
N PRO A 712 7.84 10.64 -20.62
CA PRO A 712 9.14 10.25 -20.08
C PRO A 712 10.02 11.51 -20.07
N ALA A 713 10.64 11.82 -18.93
CA ALA A 713 11.72 12.78 -18.96
C ALA A 713 12.68 12.29 -20.06
N PRO A 714 12.95 13.07 -21.13
CA PRO A 714 13.94 12.66 -22.11
C PRO A 714 15.23 12.45 -21.32
N GLU A 715 15.73 11.22 -21.34
CA GLU A 715 16.87 10.71 -20.58
C GLU A 715 17.33 11.66 -19.47
N LEU A 716 16.88 11.41 -18.24
CA LEU A 716 17.79 11.58 -17.12
C LEU A 716 18.94 10.59 -17.35
N SER A 717 19.83 10.97 -18.25
CA SER A 717 21.25 10.74 -18.14
C SER A 717 21.65 11.33 -16.79
N LEU A 718 21.43 10.55 -15.73
CA LEU A 718 22.16 10.62 -14.48
C LEU A 718 23.60 10.16 -14.76
N SER A 719 24.27 10.80 -15.72
CA SER A 719 25.69 10.66 -15.99
C SER A 719 26.48 11.61 -15.09
N SER A 720 26.11 11.66 -13.82
CA SER A 720 26.92 12.21 -12.73
C SER A 720 26.35 11.73 -11.40
N GLY A 721 26.77 10.53 -10.95
CA GLY A 721 26.74 10.17 -9.53
C GLY A 721 26.06 8.85 -9.12
N GLY A 722 25.33 8.18 -10.00
CA GLY A 722 24.75 6.87 -9.69
C GLY A 722 24.39 6.14 -10.95
N ASN A 723 25.22 5.16 -11.32
CA ASN A 723 24.96 4.24 -12.44
C ASN A 723 23.49 3.81 -12.46
N GLY A 724 22.95 3.53 -13.65
CA GLY A 724 21.68 2.80 -13.86
C GLY A 724 21.68 1.37 -13.31
N GLY A 725 22.24 1.17 -12.13
CA GLY A 725 22.13 -0.01 -11.30
C GLY A 725 20.82 0.01 -10.51
N ASP A 726 20.51 -1.17 -9.98
CA ASP A 726 19.42 -1.41 -9.04
C ASP A 726 19.35 -0.31 -7.97
N ARG A 727 18.20 0.36 -7.82
CA ARG A 727 17.97 1.42 -6.81
C ARG A 727 17.56 0.84 -5.45
N SER A 728 17.33 -0.47 -5.38
CA SER A 728 17.01 -1.23 -4.17
C SER A 728 18.10 -1.23 -3.09
N PRO A 729 19.43 -1.12 -3.37
CA PRO A 729 20.48 -1.08 -2.36
C PRO A 729 20.38 0.12 -1.41
N GLY A 730 20.00 1.32 -1.91
CA GLY A 730 19.81 2.50 -1.07
C GLY A 730 18.64 2.37 -0.11
N LEU A 731 17.52 1.84 -0.60
CA LEU A 731 16.34 1.49 0.21
C LEU A 731 16.65 0.43 1.27
N LEU A 732 17.43 -0.59 0.92
CA LEU A 732 17.86 -1.64 1.85
C LEU A 732 18.80 -1.13 2.94
N SER A 733 19.71 -0.22 2.61
CA SER A 733 20.68 0.35 3.56
C SER A 733 20.00 1.26 4.58
N GLY A 734 18.97 2.01 4.17
CA GLY A 734 18.27 2.98 5.03
C GLY A 734 17.01 2.48 5.74
N GLY A 735 16.25 1.55 5.15
CA GLY A 735 14.92 1.15 5.63
C GLY A 735 14.67 -0.36 5.76
N GLY A 736 15.61 -1.20 5.33
CA GLY A 736 15.50 -2.66 5.46
C GLY A 736 14.43 -3.30 4.55
N PRO A 737 14.03 -4.55 4.84
CA PRO A 737 13.06 -5.30 4.03
C PRO A 737 11.67 -4.64 3.96
N ASP A 738 11.23 -3.98 5.04
CA ASP A 738 9.90 -3.37 5.09
C ASP A 738 9.79 -2.16 4.16
N ALA A 739 10.86 -1.38 4.00
CA ALA A 739 10.92 -0.32 3.00
C ALA A 739 10.79 -0.87 1.57
N LEU A 740 11.44 -2.00 1.27
CA LEU A 740 11.28 -2.62 -0.05
C LEU A 740 9.86 -3.15 -0.27
N ARG A 741 9.25 -3.77 0.75
CA ARG A 741 7.86 -4.25 0.70
C ARG A 741 6.90 -3.09 0.47
N ALA A 742 7.03 -2.01 1.23
CA ALA A 742 6.20 -0.81 1.10
C ALA A 742 6.30 -0.17 -0.30
N MET A 743 7.46 -0.30 -0.97
CA MET A 743 7.69 0.13 -2.36
C MET A 743 7.30 -0.92 -3.43
N GLY A 744 6.83 -2.11 -3.02
CA GLY A 744 6.47 -3.21 -3.91
C GLY A 744 7.66 -3.93 -4.56
N LEU A 745 8.87 -3.70 -4.06
CA LEU A 745 10.13 -4.26 -4.57
C LEU A 745 10.47 -5.62 -3.96
N LEU A 746 9.85 -5.98 -2.84
CA LEU A 746 10.01 -7.27 -2.19
C LEU A 746 8.63 -7.87 -1.86
N PRO A 747 8.42 -9.20 -2.02
CA PRO A 747 7.21 -9.86 -1.57
C PRO A 747 7.01 -9.73 -0.05
N TYR A 748 5.75 -9.66 0.36
CA TYR A 748 5.36 -9.76 1.76
C TYR A 748 5.56 -11.20 2.24
N ASP A 749 5.98 -11.39 3.49
CA ASP A 749 5.95 -12.71 4.12
C ASP A 749 4.55 -12.91 4.70
N GLU A 750 3.81 -13.89 4.17
CA GLU A 750 2.46 -14.21 4.62
C GLU A 750 2.39 -14.67 6.09
N GLU A 751 3.52 -15.08 6.67
CA GLU A 751 3.62 -15.42 8.09
C GLU A 751 3.79 -14.19 8.99
N ASP A 752 4.13 -13.02 8.43
CA ASP A 752 4.15 -11.75 9.18
C ASP A 752 2.71 -11.26 9.47
N ALA A 753 1.69 -11.91 8.91
CA ALA A 753 0.28 -11.55 9.12
C ALA A 753 -0.24 -12.00 10.49
N ASP A 754 -0.94 -11.11 11.18
CA ASP A 754 -1.57 -11.35 12.48
C ASP A 754 -2.86 -12.20 12.37
N THR A 755 -3.51 -12.19 11.19
CA THR A 755 -4.79 -12.90 10.95
C THR A 755 -4.84 -13.58 9.59
N ASP A 756 -5.73 -14.56 9.43
CA ASP A 756 -5.97 -15.23 8.14
C ASP A 756 -6.52 -14.27 7.08
N ALA A 757 -7.33 -13.28 7.49
CA ALA A 757 -7.84 -12.26 6.58
C ALA A 757 -6.70 -11.38 6.04
N GLU A 758 -5.79 -10.96 6.91
CA GLU A 758 -4.58 -10.21 6.53
C GLU A 758 -3.65 -11.05 5.65
N ARG A 759 -3.43 -12.32 6.01
CA ARG A 759 -2.67 -13.28 5.20
C ARG A 759 -3.23 -13.39 3.78
N ALA A 760 -4.55 -13.42 3.63
CA ALA A 760 -5.19 -13.43 2.31
C ALA A 760 -4.94 -12.13 1.54
N VAL A 761 -4.91 -10.97 2.21
CA VAL A 761 -4.54 -9.69 1.56
C VAL A 761 -3.08 -9.72 1.11
N LEU A 762 -2.16 -10.24 1.93
CA LEU A 762 -0.74 -10.39 1.55
C LEU A 762 -0.57 -11.33 0.36
N ALA A 763 -1.26 -12.46 0.34
CA ALA A 763 -1.23 -13.41 -0.78
C ALA A 763 -1.72 -12.78 -2.09
N VAL A 764 -2.85 -12.06 -2.05
CA VAL A 764 -3.38 -11.34 -3.21
C VAL A 764 -2.42 -10.25 -3.68
N ALA A 765 -1.86 -9.47 -2.75
CA ALA A 765 -0.86 -8.44 -3.08
C ALA A 765 0.39 -9.05 -3.72
N ASN A 766 0.89 -10.17 -3.20
CA ASN A 766 2.03 -10.90 -3.76
C ASN A 766 1.73 -11.42 -5.18
N ALA A 767 0.54 -11.96 -5.42
CA ALA A 767 0.11 -12.41 -6.76
C ALA A 767 0.03 -11.25 -7.76
N ILE A 768 -0.43 -10.07 -7.31
CA ILE A 768 -0.46 -8.85 -8.14
C ILE A 768 0.95 -8.32 -8.43
N LEU A 769 1.80 -8.24 -7.41
CA LEU A 769 3.12 -7.62 -7.50
C LEU A 769 4.16 -8.55 -8.13
N PHE A 770 4.03 -9.86 -7.97
CA PHE A 770 5.01 -10.87 -8.38
C PHE A 770 4.32 -12.08 -9.03
N PRO A 771 3.59 -11.88 -10.14
CA PRO A 771 2.81 -12.95 -10.79
C PRO A 771 3.67 -14.12 -11.30
N ASP A 772 4.98 -13.92 -11.52
CA ASP A 772 5.90 -15.00 -11.91
C ASP A 772 6.32 -15.91 -10.74
N LEU A 773 6.08 -15.47 -9.50
CA LEU A 773 6.44 -16.18 -8.27
C LEU A 773 5.22 -16.75 -7.53
N TYR A 774 4.03 -16.21 -7.80
CA TYR A 774 2.78 -16.52 -7.12
C TYR A 774 1.66 -16.68 -8.14
N ASP A 775 0.98 -17.82 -8.11
CA ASP A 775 -0.23 -18.03 -8.92
C ASP A 775 -1.36 -17.13 -8.41
N MET A 776 -2.11 -16.49 -9.31
CA MET A 776 -3.40 -15.91 -8.94
C MET A 776 -4.37 -17.07 -8.65
N LEU A 777 -4.70 -17.25 -7.37
CA LEU A 777 -5.67 -18.24 -6.88
C LEU A 777 -7.03 -18.10 -7.59
#